data_AF-S4GTH0-F1
#
_entry.id   AF-S4GTH0-F1
#
_cell.length_a   1.000
_cell.length_b   1.000
_cell.length_c   1.000
_cell.angle_alpha   90.00
_cell.angle_beta   90.00
_cell.angle_gamma   90.00
#
_symmetry.space_group_name_H-M   'P 1'
#
loop_
_entity.id
_entity.type
_entity.pdbx_description
1 polymer ?
#
loop_
_entity_poly.entity_id
_entity_poly.type
_entity_poly.pdbx_seq_one_letter_code
_entity_poly.pdbx_strand_id
1 'polypeptide(L)'
;MNKRTGLMLTTTMMGIATAACAFCVSQAANASESSTVNSANVTQNLGAVSFNSADGGGHLNSASVKSIESTELENPSKTSKLQKLAQNSKYSEPTSEKIHKTLLTASTGNVLKNNSLDGNAKTQNVAKSVGEDRSVHEETPVFDTAANYKKTGEDDNQIKYTYVNNTKKITNPFPDVISDDEIEKAFKNKETSVEKIYFKPAATSDNPNPKSELVRNRFLKNVDGEYIVYKVFNTGRVSGKNESQITSSQGVSVNGSISKDGSIYAGSEQTITASAEPVDFELNGYTVAKNCKKSIDIRSEYAFKNYLYLKLTYKYKFNFERFKFVYVYCDQAECNTSYNRYFSAADAQFHFVDDLQYRAKNPNGVDKYGKLKQRGNSDTHPSLTDADKKRGTLMSSVPFYEIAGLADISGTSAVITDKAAFYRTDSGDGKTSILSFDKDPDIKHAKRPTLADLTGKNIPGYVYWDNDIDKPQNKNHEFANDNDTKVDPGNHYLSFAYEMKDGKPVKRLTRKHYYVTFRAIPTQLVVKYKKSDGTFESNAKYELLDSGNAKIGNEFAAASGDVTTSNKEALVNMMKSSSTTFLKGFTGYLSNGAVYLIPGNYTVKPTAQAPEGYEWVVDSNKQDTKTSADINIGLQTGNTTALQFITFVLKKKPTPPIPAPSPTPEPTPTPTPVPETESKPEPKPEPMPEPDVTPEPEPIPVPDV
;
A
#
# COMPACT_ATOMS: atom_id res chain seq x y z
N MET A 1 46.70 -28.12 13.08
CA MET A 1 47.80 -27.92 14.05
C MET A 1 47.82 -26.44 14.47
N ASN A 2 48.62 -26.10 15.49
CA ASN A 2 48.74 -24.79 16.15
C ASN A 2 47.50 -24.30 16.94
N LYS A 3 47.67 -24.22 18.26
CA LYS A 3 46.74 -23.64 19.24
C LYS A 3 47.06 -22.15 19.44
N ARG A 4 46.10 -21.36 19.91
CA ARG A 4 46.36 -20.27 20.88
C ARG A 4 45.21 -20.13 21.89
N THR A 5 45.52 -20.35 23.15
CA THR A 5 44.83 -19.78 24.32
C THR A 5 44.93 -18.25 24.26
N GLY A 6 44.01 -17.43 24.78
CA GLY A 6 42.75 -17.72 25.49
C GLY A 6 42.67 -16.99 26.83
N LEU A 7 41.54 -16.34 27.13
CA LEU A 7 41.21 -15.81 28.47
C LEU A 7 39.68 -15.61 28.60
N MET A 8 39.10 -16.05 29.72
CA MET A 8 37.82 -15.54 30.22
C MET A 8 38.10 -14.57 31.37
N LEU A 9 37.29 -13.53 31.51
CA LEU A 9 37.17 -12.80 32.76
C LEU A 9 35.70 -12.42 33.01
N THR A 10 35.18 -12.78 34.17
CA THR A 10 33.86 -12.42 34.66
C THR A 10 34.00 -11.40 35.79
N THR A 11 33.17 -10.37 35.80
CA THR A 11 33.00 -9.47 36.95
C THR A 11 31.53 -9.04 37.08
N THR A 12 31.12 -8.73 38.30
CA THR A 12 29.69 -8.68 38.69
C THR A 12 29.44 -7.51 39.65
N MET A 13 28.34 -6.77 39.42
CA MET A 13 27.59 -5.94 40.37
C MET A 13 28.16 -4.63 40.96
N MET A 14 27.18 -3.76 41.29
CA MET A 14 27.14 -2.70 42.31
C MET A 14 27.91 -1.37 42.12
N GLY A 15 27.25 -0.28 42.54
CA GLY A 15 27.78 1.09 42.57
C GLY A 15 26.70 2.16 42.39
N ILE A 16 25.95 2.50 43.45
CA ILE A 16 25.05 3.67 43.46
C ILE A 16 25.83 4.89 43.94
N ALA A 17 25.67 6.05 43.28
CA ALA A 17 26.06 7.34 43.81
C ALA A 17 25.07 8.43 43.38
N THR A 18 24.56 9.19 44.34
CA THR A 18 23.69 10.35 44.15
C THR A 18 24.50 11.63 43.97
N ALA A 19 24.03 12.52 43.09
CA ALA A 19 24.45 13.93 43.08
C ALA A 19 23.25 14.81 42.70
N ALA A 20 22.84 15.68 43.61
CA ALA A 20 21.84 16.72 43.35
C ALA A 20 22.54 18.08 43.32
N CYS A 21 22.18 18.93 42.36
CA CYS A 21 22.47 20.36 42.39
C CYS A 21 21.25 21.09 41.86
N ALA A 22 20.81 22.12 42.59
CA ALA A 22 19.64 22.91 42.25
C ALA A 22 20.02 24.09 41.34
N PHE A 23 19.07 24.53 40.52
CA PHE A 23 19.06 25.90 40.01
C PHE A 23 17.64 26.47 40.12
N CYS A 24 17.49 27.50 40.93
CA CYS A 24 16.25 28.27 41.05
C CYS A 24 16.32 29.47 40.12
N VAL A 25 15.28 29.69 39.32
CA VAL A 25 14.97 31.00 38.73
C VAL A 25 13.49 31.29 38.99
N SER A 26 13.18 32.54 39.32
CA SER A 26 11.92 32.98 39.90
C SER A 26 10.74 33.00 38.93
N GLN A 27 9.57 32.57 39.40
CA GLN A 27 8.30 33.06 38.87
C GLN A 27 8.10 34.53 39.29
N ALA A 28 7.59 35.36 38.38
CA ALA A 28 7.00 36.66 38.72
C ALA A 28 5.48 36.51 38.68
N ALA A 29 4.80 36.83 39.78
CA ALA A 29 3.35 36.80 39.85
C ALA A 29 2.74 38.13 39.40
N ASN A 30 1.60 38.08 38.72
CA ASN A 30 0.65 39.18 38.63
C ASN A 30 -0.69 38.67 39.18
N ALA A 31 -1.24 39.39 40.15
CA ALA A 31 -2.55 39.11 40.73
C ALA A 31 -3.60 40.09 40.18
N SER A 32 -4.83 39.61 40.04
CA SER A 32 -6.03 40.43 39.95
C SER A 32 -7.15 39.70 40.67
N GLU A 33 -7.87 40.38 41.55
CA GLU A 33 -8.70 39.74 42.58
C GLU A 33 -10.11 39.36 42.10
N SER A 34 -10.68 38.39 42.82
CA SER A 34 -12.05 37.88 42.86
C SER A 34 -13.15 38.55 42.02
N SER A 35 -13.99 37.70 41.41
CA SER A 35 -15.42 37.73 41.73
C SER A 35 -16.01 36.31 41.78
N THR A 36 -16.88 36.05 42.76
CA THR A 36 -17.51 34.74 43.00
C THR A 36 -18.94 34.72 42.47
N VAL A 37 -19.28 33.79 41.58
CA VAL A 37 -20.68 33.47 41.20
C VAL A 37 -20.86 31.94 41.12
N ASN A 38 -22.05 31.47 41.48
CA ASN A 38 -22.38 30.06 41.70
C ASN A 38 -22.45 29.20 40.43
N SER A 39 -22.30 27.89 40.66
CA SER A 39 -22.55 26.80 39.71
C SER A 39 -23.96 26.82 39.11
N ALA A 40 -24.07 26.68 37.79
CA ALA A 40 -25.32 26.31 37.12
C ALA A 40 -25.02 25.46 35.87
N ASN A 41 -25.42 24.18 35.89
CA ASN A 41 -25.43 23.36 34.68
C ASN A 41 -26.62 23.79 33.81
N VAL A 42 -26.34 24.33 32.61
CA VAL A 42 -27.37 24.62 31.61
C VAL A 42 -26.97 24.03 30.27
N THR A 43 -27.66 22.96 29.87
CA THR A 43 -27.60 22.44 28.50
C THR A 43 -28.43 23.35 27.60
N GLN A 44 -27.80 24.02 26.63
CA GLN A 44 -28.50 24.56 25.47
C GLN A 44 -27.78 24.21 24.17
N ASN A 45 -28.59 24.06 23.11
CA ASN A 45 -28.20 23.57 21.81
C ASN A 45 -28.73 24.55 20.74
N LEU A 46 -27.84 25.43 20.27
CA LEU A 46 -27.96 26.45 19.24
C LEU A 46 -26.59 27.17 19.22
N GLY A 47 -26.04 27.68 18.12
CA GLY A 47 -26.41 27.62 16.71
C GLY A 47 -25.26 28.25 15.91
N ALA A 48 -25.09 27.92 14.64
CA ALA A 48 -23.92 28.38 13.88
C ALA A 48 -23.95 29.90 13.64
N VAL A 49 -22.91 30.61 14.08
CA VAL A 49 -22.62 32.00 13.71
C VAL A 49 -21.20 32.06 13.16
N SER A 50 -21.04 32.60 11.96
CA SER A 50 -19.76 32.69 11.25
C SER A 50 -19.08 34.03 11.52
N PHE A 51 -17.77 33.98 11.80
CA PHE A 51 -16.89 35.15 11.78
C PHE A 51 -15.58 34.80 11.07
N ASN A 52 -15.54 35.00 9.75
CA ASN A 52 -14.31 35.06 8.96
C ASN A 52 -14.17 36.49 8.42
N SER A 53 -13.20 37.24 8.96
CA SER A 53 -12.68 38.46 8.31
C SER A 53 -11.65 38.07 7.25
N ALA A 54 -11.46 38.92 6.23
CA ALA A 54 -10.63 38.64 5.07
C ALA A 54 -9.30 39.42 5.04
N ASP A 55 -8.54 39.18 3.96
CA ASP A 55 -7.46 39.99 3.36
C ASP A 55 -6.04 39.97 3.97
N GLY A 56 -5.07 40.19 3.06
CA GLY A 56 -3.61 40.25 3.32
C GLY A 56 -2.89 38.91 3.11
N GLY A 57 -2.18 38.64 2.01
CA GLY A 57 -1.83 39.49 0.87
C GLY A 57 -0.43 40.11 1.01
N GLY A 58 0.62 39.44 0.53
CA GLY A 58 1.99 39.94 0.58
C GLY A 58 2.94 39.18 -0.36
N HIS A 59 3.61 39.90 -1.27
CA HIS A 59 4.45 39.33 -2.33
C HIS A 59 5.77 40.13 -2.38
N LEU A 60 6.92 39.44 -2.35
CA LEU A 60 8.24 40.08 -2.49
C LEU A 60 9.18 39.25 -3.36
N ASN A 61 9.81 39.92 -4.32
CA ASN A 61 10.96 39.44 -5.09
C ASN A 61 12.23 40.13 -4.59
N SER A 62 13.38 39.47 -4.71
CA SER A 62 14.71 40.10 -4.71
C SER A 62 15.65 39.34 -5.65
N ALA A 63 16.70 40.00 -6.16
CA ALA A 63 17.45 39.51 -7.32
C ALA A 63 18.97 39.66 -7.18
N SER A 64 19.68 38.80 -7.91
CA SER A 64 21.01 39.00 -8.55
C SER A 64 22.19 39.60 -7.75
N VAL A 65 23.25 38.79 -7.60
CA VAL A 65 24.67 39.23 -7.63
C VAL A 65 25.45 38.21 -8.49
N LYS A 66 26.55 38.62 -9.16
CA LYS A 66 27.32 37.78 -10.11
C LYS A 66 28.80 38.18 -10.19
N SER A 67 29.69 37.23 -10.55
CA SER A 67 31.13 37.39 -10.87
C SER A 67 32.03 37.69 -9.64
N ILE A 68 33.34 37.39 -9.58
CA ILE A 68 34.35 36.69 -10.43
C ILE A 68 35.38 35.98 -9.48
N GLU A 69 36.54 35.35 -9.80
CA GLU A 69 37.44 35.34 -10.98
C GLU A 69 38.22 33.98 -11.11
N SER A 70 39.22 33.92 -12.00
CA SER A 70 39.93 32.73 -12.52
C SER A 70 41.36 32.51 -11.98
N THR A 71 41.95 31.31 -12.17
CA THR A 71 43.41 31.08 -12.31
C THR A 71 43.71 29.73 -13.01
N GLU A 72 44.93 29.56 -13.55
CA GLU A 72 45.29 28.50 -14.54
C GLU A 72 46.30 27.43 -14.04
N LEU A 73 46.73 26.55 -14.98
CA LEU A 73 47.83 25.55 -14.93
C LEU A 73 47.47 24.22 -14.23
N GLU A 74 47.96 23.04 -14.65
CA GLU A 74 48.89 22.67 -15.74
C GLU A 74 48.51 21.28 -16.35
N ASN A 75 49.21 20.79 -17.38
CA ASN A 75 48.83 19.57 -18.12
C ASN A 75 50.04 18.81 -18.71
N PRO A 76 50.19 17.49 -18.43
CA PRO A 76 50.84 16.60 -19.39
C PRO A 76 50.17 15.22 -19.62
N SER A 77 49.88 14.95 -20.90
CA SER A 77 50.00 13.66 -21.60
C SER A 77 49.32 12.37 -21.08
N LYS A 78 48.24 12.00 -21.78
CA LYS A 78 47.96 10.66 -22.37
C LYS A 78 48.09 9.39 -21.50
N THR A 79 46.93 8.83 -21.14
CA THR A 79 46.66 7.39 -21.38
C THR A 79 45.17 7.18 -21.69
N SER A 80 44.82 6.20 -22.53
CA SER A 80 43.46 6.03 -23.07
C SER A 80 42.48 5.40 -22.06
N LYS A 81 41.34 6.08 -21.83
CA LYS A 81 40.13 5.50 -21.23
C LYS A 81 38.89 6.04 -21.94
N LEU A 82 37.90 5.18 -22.18
CA LEU A 82 36.61 5.61 -22.73
C LEU A 82 35.90 6.53 -21.72
N GLN A 83 35.27 7.60 -22.20
CA GLN A 83 34.49 8.50 -21.36
C GLN A 83 33.17 7.84 -20.95
N LYS A 84 32.96 7.72 -19.63
CA LYS A 84 31.71 7.29 -19.01
C LYS A 84 30.66 8.39 -19.19
N LEU A 85 29.82 8.29 -20.22
CA LEU A 85 28.81 9.30 -20.52
C LEU A 85 27.76 9.37 -19.39
N ALA A 86 27.62 10.53 -18.76
CA ALA A 86 26.71 10.72 -17.63
C ALA A 86 25.24 10.64 -18.05
N GLN A 87 24.43 9.84 -17.37
CA GLN A 87 22.99 9.71 -17.61
C GLN A 87 22.19 10.90 -17.05
N ASN A 88 22.38 12.08 -17.64
CA ASN A 88 21.57 13.27 -17.35
C ASN A 88 20.31 13.29 -18.25
N SER A 89 19.25 12.59 -17.85
CA SER A 89 17.95 12.64 -18.53
C SER A 89 17.18 13.94 -18.22
N LYS A 90 17.72 15.09 -18.67
CA LYS A 90 16.91 16.29 -18.90
C LYS A 90 16.08 16.06 -20.17
N TYR A 91 14.77 16.04 -20.05
CA TYR A 91 13.86 16.32 -21.16
C TYR A 91 12.72 17.21 -20.66
N SER A 92 12.49 18.31 -21.36
CA SER A 92 11.32 19.17 -21.19
C SER A 92 10.10 18.55 -21.86
N GLU A 93 8.92 18.80 -21.30
CA GLU A 93 7.66 18.45 -21.94
C GLU A 93 7.46 19.28 -23.23
N PRO A 94 7.09 18.67 -24.36
CA PRO A 94 6.48 19.38 -25.47
C PRO A 94 4.99 19.59 -25.17
N THR A 95 4.60 20.81 -24.83
CA THR A 95 3.19 21.16 -24.55
C THR A 95 2.32 21.08 -25.81
N SER A 96 1.29 20.23 -25.79
CA SER A 96 0.32 20.14 -26.90
C SER A 96 -1.09 19.72 -26.46
N GLU A 97 -1.60 20.28 -25.35
CA GLU A 97 -3.06 20.29 -25.15
C GLU A 97 -3.74 21.21 -26.17
N LYS A 98 -4.67 20.66 -26.95
CA LYS A 98 -5.75 21.46 -27.55
C LYS A 98 -7.06 20.68 -27.52
N ILE A 99 -7.66 20.62 -26.33
CA ILE A 99 -8.90 19.90 -26.06
C ILE A 99 -10.06 20.55 -26.82
N HIS A 100 -10.56 19.88 -27.85
CA HIS A 100 -11.92 20.09 -28.33
C HIS A 100 -12.83 18.99 -27.75
N LYS A 101 -13.77 19.39 -26.88
CA LYS A 101 -14.87 18.52 -26.46
C LYS A 101 -15.83 18.35 -27.63
N THR A 102 -15.84 17.16 -28.24
CA THR A 102 -16.93 16.71 -29.11
C THR A 102 -17.57 15.49 -28.47
N LEU A 103 -18.87 15.55 -28.21
CA LEU A 103 -19.63 14.42 -27.69
C LEU A 103 -19.85 13.41 -28.82
N LEU A 104 -19.46 12.15 -28.63
CA LEU A 104 -19.78 11.06 -29.55
C LEU A 104 -20.46 9.94 -28.79
N THR A 105 -21.77 9.82 -29.00
CA THR A 105 -22.61 8.74 -28.50
C THR A 105 -22.36 7.46 -29.29
N ALA A 106 -21.98 6.38 -28.61
CA ALA A 106 -21.83 5.08 -29.25
C ALA A 106 -23.21 4.52 -29.63
N SER A 107 -23.39 4.15 -30.90
CA SER A 107 -24.55 3.38 -31.38
C SER A 107 -24.20 1.89 -31.39
N THR A 108 -25.08 1.05 -30.83
CA THR A 108 -24.87 -0.41 -30.75
C THR A 108 -25.45 -1.11 -31.98
N GLY A 109 -24.59 -1.57 -32.89
CA GLY A 109 -24.97 -2.48 -33.97
C GLY A 109 -25.23 -3.90 -33.45
N ASN A 110 -26.38 -4.49 -33.81
CA ASN A 110 -26.80 -5.80 -33.32
C ASN A 110 -26.27 -6.97 -34.16
N VAL A 111 -26.18 -8.14 -33.52
CA VAL A 111 -25.83 -9.41 -34.18
C VAL A 111 -27.02 -9.98 -34.95
N LEU A 112 -26.80 -10.45 -36.17
CA LEU A 112 -27.63 -11.49 -36.80
C LEU A 112 -26.75 -12.58 -37.41
N LYS A 113 -27.17 -13.84 -37.24
CA LYS A 113 -26.65 -15.03 -37.92
C LYS A 113 -27.59 -15.41 -39.07
N ASN A 114 -27.10 -16.18 -40.04
CA ASN A 114 -27.63 -17.52 -40.35
C ASN A 114 -26.85 -18.20 -41.49
N ASN A 115 -27.06 -19.53 -41.63
CA ASN A 115 -26.32 -20.42 -42.53
C ASN A 115 -27.23 -21.07 -43.60
N SER A 116 -26.71 -21.13 -44.83
CA SER A 116 -26.76 -22.27 -45.77
C SER A 116 -28.06 -22.70 -46.50
N LEU A 117 -27.80 -23.38 -47.64
CA LEU A 117 -28.63 -24.27 -48.49
C LEU A 117 -29.56 -23.71 -49.59
N ASP A 118 -29.11 -23.95 -50.83
CA ASP A 118 -29.77 -24.55 -52.01
C ASP A 118 -31.11 -24.03 -52.57
N GLY A 119 -31.09 -23.72 -53.88
CA GLY A 119 -32.27 -23.55 -54.73
C GLY A 119 -31.92 -23.20 -56.19
N ASN A 120 -32.36 -23.99 -57.17
CA ASN A 120 -31.99 -23.84 -58.59
C ASN A 120 -33.22 -23.76 -59.51
N ALA A 121 -33.47 -22.61 -60.16
CA ALA A 121 -34.23 -22.54 -61.44
C ALA A 121 -34.14 -21.17 -62.17
N LYS A 122 -33.68 -21.22 -63.43
CA LYS A 122 -34.16 -20.50 -64.64
C LYS A 122 -34.70 -19.05 -64.55
N THR A 123 -33.86 -18.14 -65.04
CA THR A 123 -34.15 -17.03 -65.98
C THR A 123 -35.60 -16.79 -66.46
N GLN A 124 -36.06 -15.53 -66.28
CA GLN A 124 -36.88 -14.81 -67.26
C GLN A 124 -36.32 -13.38 -67.46
N ASN A 125 -36.32 -12.90 -68.71
CA ASN A 125 -35.93 -11.53 -69.06
C ASN A 125 -37.18 -10.67 -69.28
N VAL A 126 -37.31 -9.58 -68.52
CA VAL A 126 -38.15 -8.42 -68.89
C VAL A 126 -37.34 -7.16 -68.57
N ALA A 127 -37.31 -6.20 -69.49
CA ALA A 127 -36.44 -5.03 -69.43
C ALA A 127 -37.18 -3.71 -69.15
N LYS A 128 -36.40 -2.67 -68.81
CA LYS A 128 -36.74 -1.30 -68.35
C LYS A 128 -36.73 -1.15 -66.82
N SER A 129 -36.15 -0.09 -66.26
CA SER A 129 -35.28 0.95 -66.87
C SER A 129 -34.38 1.62 -65.84
N VAL A 130 -33.24 2.11 -66.32
CA VAL A 130 -32.20 2.89 -65.63
C VAL A 130 -32.69 3.69 -64.41
N GLY A 131 -32.19 3.33 -63.23
CA GLY A 131 -31.87 4.26 -62.15
C GLY A 131 -30.36 4.13 -61.86
N GLU A 132 -29.67 5.25 -61.61
CA GLU A 132 -28.24 5.22 -61.27
C GLU A 132 -28.04 4.69 -59.84
N ASP A 133 -27.94 3.36 -59.68
CA ASP A 133 -27.32 2.81 -58.47
C ASP A 133 -25.81 3.03 -58.55
N ARG A 134 -25.33 4.02 -57.79
CA ARG A 134 -23.89 4.28 -57.63
C ARG A 134 -23.30 3.30 -56.64
N SER A 135 -23.29 2.03 -57.04
CA SER A 135 -22.50 1.00 -56.37
C SER A 135 -21.04 1.46 -56.38
N VAL A 136 -20.54 1.77 -55.18
CA VAL A 136 -19.13 2.09 -54.99
C VAL A 136 -18.36 0.82 -55.33
N HIS A 137 -17.52 0.87 -56.37
CA HIS A 137 -16.58 -0.21 -56.64
C HIS A 137 -15.63 -0.31 -55.45
N GLU A 138 -15.84 -1.29 -54.58
CA GLU A 138 -14.81 -1.78 -53.67
C GLU A 138 -13.66 -2.33 -54.52
N GLU A 139 -12.62 -1.52 -54.73
CA GLU A 139 -11.39 -1.99 -55.38
C GLU A 139 -10.84 -3.16 -54.57
N THR A 140 -10.57 -4.28 -55.25
CA THR A 140 -10.07 -5.50 -54.58
C THR A 140 -8.80 -5.17 -53.80
N PRO A 141 -8.76 -5.41 -52.47
CA PRO A 141 -7.71 -4.88 -51.61
C PRO A 141 -6.32 -5.38 -52.01
N VAL A 142 -5.37 -4.47 -52.06
CA VAL A 142 -4.00 -4.72 -52.50
C VAL A 142 -3.06 -4.68 -51.30
N PHE A 143 -2.46 -5.83 -51.02
CA PHE A 143 -1.41 -6.00 -50.03
C PHE A 143 -0.12 -6.48 -50.71
N ASP A 144 0.99 -6.45 -49.98
CA ASP A 144 2.22 -7.10 -50.43
C ASP A 144 2.12 -8.64 -50.30
N THR A 145 3.06 -9.32 -50.92
CA THR A 145 3.13 -10.80 -51.01
C THR A 145 4.56 -11.28 -50.78
N ALA A 146 4.78 -12.59 -50.72
CA ALA A 146 6.12 -13.17 -50.65
C ALA A 146 7.06 -12.69 -51.78
N ALA A 147 6.52 -12.35 -52.96
CA ALA A 147 7.31 -11.85 -54.09
C ALA A 147 7.94 -10.46 -53.82
N ASN A 148 7.38 -9.69 -52.89
CA ASN A 148 7.91 -8.40 -52.48
C ASN A 148 9.12 -8.51 -51.52
N TYR A 149 9.35 -9.68 -50.91
CA TYR A 149 10.32 -9.85 -49.81
C TYR A 149 11.39 -10.91 -50.13
N LYS A 150 12.42 -10.53 -50.89
CA LYS A 150 13.55 -11.42 -51.19
C LYS A 150 14.50 -11.50 -50.00
N LYS A 151 14.48 -12.60 -49.24
CA LYS A 151 15.49 -12.87 -48.20
C LYS A 151 16.90 -12.90 -48.79
N THR A 152 17.82 -12.14 -48.21
CA THR A 152 19.22 -12.00 -48.65
C THR A 152 20.24 -12.53 -47.64
N GLY A 153 19.84 -12.72 -46.38
CA GLY A 153 20.69 -13.35 -45.38
C GLY A 153 19.96 -13.64 -44.07
N GLU A 154 20.57 -14.47 -43.23
CA GLU A 154 20.18 -14.68 -41.85
C GLU A 154 21.42 -15.05 -41.03
N ASP A 155 21.54 -14.46 -39.85
CA ASP A 155 22.50 -14.80 -38.80
C ASP A 155 21.73 -15.04 -37.49
N ASP A 156 22.40 -15.33 -36.37
CA ASP A 156 21.72 -15.65 -35.10
C ASP A 156 20.89 -14.47 -34.54
N ASN A 157 21.19 -13.24 -34.95
CA ASN A 157 20.61 -12.02 -34.39
C ASN A 157 19.69 -11.28 -35.38
N GLN A 158 19.82 -11.52 -36.69
CA GLN A 158 19.14 -10.76 -37.73
C GLN A 158 18.72 -11.59 -38.94
N ILE A 159 17.56 -11.27 -39.52
CA ILE A 159 17.11 -11.71 -40.85
C ILE A 159 17.12 -10.49 -41.78
N LYS A 160 17.70 -10.65 -42.98
CA LYS A 160 17.90 -9.58 -43.98
C LYS A 160 17.07 -9.85 -45.23
N TYR A 161 16.39 -8.83 -45.73
CA TYR A 161 15.57 -8.86 -46.94
C TYR A 161 15.85 -7.66 -47.85
N THR A 162 15.70 -7.87 -49.15
CA THR A 162 15.50 -6.80 -50.14
C THR A 162 14.01 -6.72 -50.47
N TYR A 163 13.45 -5.51 -50.37
CA TYR A 163 12.07 -5.20 -50.72
C TYR A 163 11.93 -4.76 -52.17
N VAL A 164 10.99 -5.40 -52.88
CA VAL A 164 10.57 -5.02 -54.24
C VAL A 164 9.25 -4.25 -54.14
N ASN A 165 9.31 -2.96 -54.50
CA ASN A 165 8.16 -2.04 -54.49
C ASN A 165 6.96 -2.61 -55.24
N ASN A 166 5.79 -2.61 -54.58
CA ASN A 166 4.52 -2.88 -55.25
C ASN A 166 4.25 -1.85 -56.37
N THR A 167 3.65 -2.29 -57.47
CA THR A 167 3.30 -1.42 -58.61
C THR A 167 1.92 -0.81 -58.49
N LYS A 168 1.06 -1.35 -57.62
CA LYS A 168 -0.27 -0.82 -57.29
C LYS A 168 -0.23 -0.01 -55.99
N LYS A 169 -1.29 0.78 -55.74
CA LYS A 169 -1.53 1.41 -54.43
C LYS A 169 -1.77 0.33 -53.38
N ILE A 170 -1.11 0.41 -52.22
CA ILE A 170 -1.39 -0.48 -51.08
C ILE A 170 -2.66 0.00 -50.36
N THR A 171 -3.59 -0.92 -50.12
CA THR A 171 -4.77 -0.71 -49.26
C THR A 171 -4.35 -0.69 -47.79
N ASN A 172 -4.91 0.21 -47.00
CA ASN A 172 -4.69 0.27 -45.56
C ASN A 172 -5.10 -1.07 -44.90
N PRO A 173 -4.20 -1.80 -44.22
CA PRO A 173 -4.52 -3.10 -43.61
C PRO A 173 -5.10 -2.98 -42.19
N PHE A 174 -5.34 -1.78 -41.67
CA PHE A 174 -5.90 -1.54 -40.33
C PHE A 174 -6.74 -0.25 -40.21
N PRO A 175 -7.72 0.01 -41.11
CA PRO A 175 -8.50 1.25 -41.13
C PRO A 175 -9.31 1.50 -39.84
N ASP A 176 -9.75 0.43 -39.16
CA ASP A 176 -10.45 0.50 -37.86
C ASP A 176 -9.56 1.05 -36.73
N VAL A 177 -8.24 1.04 -36.91
CA VAL A 177 -7.26 1.47 -35.89
C VAL A 177 -6.65 2.82 -36.27
N ILE A 178 -6.30 3.01 -37.54
CA ILE A 178 -5.83 4.29 -38.11
C ILE A 178 -6.52 4.44 -39.47
N SER A 179 -7.53 5.32 -39.55
CA SER A 179 -8.33 5.49 -40.77
C SER A 179 -7.62 6.35 -41.82
N ASP A 180 -8.03 6.22 -43.08
CA ASP A 180 -7.44 6.98 -44.19
C ASP A 180 -7.63 8.50 -44.00
N ASP A 181 -8.76 8.94 -43.43
CA ASP A 181 -8.98 10.34 -43.02
C ASP A 181 -7.95 10.84 -42.00
N GLU A 182 -7.56 10.00 -41.05
CA GLU A 182 -6.56 10.34 -40.02
C GLU A 182 -5.16 10.46 -40.64
N ILE A 183 -4.81 9.53 -41.53
CA ILE A 183 -3.56 9.52 -42.29
C ILE A 183 -3.47 10.76 -43.19
N GLU A 184 -4.51 11.04 -43.97
CA GLU A 184 -4.57 12.23 -44.82
C GLU A 184 -4.45 13.52 -44.02
N LYS A 185 -5.16 13.63 -42.89
CA LYS A 185 -5.12 14.83 -42.03
C LYS A 185 -3.72 15.05 -41.44
N ALA A 186 -3.08 14.01 -40.91
CA ALA A 186 -1.73 14.10 -40.36
C ALA A 186 -0.70 14.49 -41.43
N PHE A 187 -0.76 13.86 -42.62
CA PHE A 187 0.22 14.12 -43.67
C PHE A 187 -0.01 15.45 -44.39
N LYS A 188 -1.26 15.95 -44.47
CA LYS A 188 -1.56 17.35 -44.85
C LYS A 188 -0.96 18.35 -43.85
N ASN A 189 -0.89 18.00 -42.56
CA ASN A 189 -0.17 18.77 -41.54
C ASN A 189 1.37 18.59 -41.57
N LYS A 190 1.92 17.89 -42.58
CA LYS A 190 3.35 17.58 -42.77
C LYS A 190 3.97 16.61 -41.75
N GLU A 191 3.14 15.87 -41.01
CA GLU A 191 3.61 14.80 -40.14
C GLU A 191 4.30 13.68 -40.95
N THR A 192 5.34 13.06 -40.39
CA THR A 192 6.11 12.00 -41.06
C THR A 192 5.59 10.59 -40.79
N SER A 193 4.81 10.40 -39.72
CA SER A 193 4.18 9.11 -39.42
C SER A 193 3.04 9.25 -38.41
N VAL A 194 1.96 8.48 -38.58
CA VAL A 194 0.93 8.28 -37.55
C VAL A 194 1.22 6.97 -36.82
N GLU A 195 1.23 6.97 -35.48
CA GLU A 195 1.58 5.81 -34.64
C GLU A 195 0.54 5.62 -33.53
N LYS A 196 0.06 4.39 -33.33
CA LYS A 196 -0.74 3.97 -32.17
C LYS A 196 -0.22 2.66 -31.62
N ILE A 197 -0.02 2.59 -30.31
CA ILE A 197 0.38 1.37 -29.60
C ILE A 197 -0.76 0.93 -28.69
N TYR A 198 -1.18 -0.31 -28.84
CA TYR A 198 -2.19 -0.95 -28.00
C TYR A 198 -1.57 -2.05 -27.15
N PHE A 199 -2.14 -2.30 -25.98
CA PHE A 199 -1.93 -3.53 -25.23
C PHE A 199 -3.19 -4.37 -25.34
N LYS A 200 -3.04 -5.65 -25.65
CA LYS A 200 -4.11 -6.64 -25.66
C LYS A 200 -3.81 -7.70 -24.60
N PRO A 201 -4.61 -7.82 -23.52
CA PRO A 201 -4.46 -8.91 -22.57
C PRO A 201 -4.58 -10.28 -23.25
N ALA A 202 -3.94 -11.30 -22.67
CA ALA A 202 -4.20 -12.69 -23.02
C ALA A 202 -5.65 -13.07 -22.65
N ALA A 203 -6.25 -13.95 -23.42
CA ALA A 203 -7.58 -14.49 -23.11
C ALA A 203 -7.54 -15.39 -21.87
N THR A 204 -8.53 -15.29 -21.00
CA THR A 204 -8.73 -16.15 -19.83
C THR A 204 -10.11 -16.81 -19.87
N SER A 205 -10.37 -17.78 -19.00
CA SER A 205 -11.69 -18.41 -18.88
C SER A 205 -12.80 -17.38 -18.60
N ASP A 206 -12.52 -16.39 -17.75
CA ASP A 206 -13.47 -15.34 -17.35
C ASP A 206 -13.56 -14.21 -18.38
N ASN A 207 -12.56 -14.09 -19.26
CA ASN A 207 -12.50 -13.08 -20.32
C ASN A 207 -11.88 -13.67 -21.59
N PRO A 208 -12.65 -14.45 -22.39
CA PRO A 208 -12.14 -15.11 -23.59
C PRO A 208 -11.91 -14.14 -24.76
N ASN A 209 -12.47 -12.92 -24.70
CA ASN A 209 -12.38 -11.91 -25.76
C ASN A 209 -11.91 -10.55 -25.20
N PRO A 210 -10.68 -10.45 -24.68
CA PRO A 210 -10.18 -9.23 -24.06
C PRO A 210 -10.03 -8.11 -25.08
N LYS A 211 -10.58 -6.93 -24.75
CA LYS A 211 -10.47 -5.71 -25.56
C LYS A 211 -9.06 -5.12 -25.48
N SER A 212 -8.54 -4.67 -26.61
CA SER A 212 -7.29 -3.90 -26.68
C SER A 212 -7.46 -2.51 -26.06
N GLU A 213 -6.48 -2.05 -25.30
CA GLU A 213 -6.43 -0.71 -24.70
C GLU A 213 -5.28 0.13 -25.27
N LEU A 214 -5.48 1.43 -25.47
CA LEU A 214 -4.44 2.32 -25.99
C LEU A 214 -3.39 2.60 -24.91
N VAL A 215 -2.11 2.40 -25.25
CA VAL A 215 -0.98 2.56 -24.33
C VAL A 215 -0.61 4.04 -24.18
N ARG A 216 -0.99 4.63 -23.05
CA ARG A 216 -0.79 6.07 -22.76
C ARG A 216 0.41 6.39 -21.86
N ASN A 217 1.07 5.39 -21.29
CA ASN A 217 2.23 5.55 -20.40
C ASN A 217 3.23 4.40 -20.58
N ARG A 218 4.36 4.48 -19.88
CA ARG A 218 5.47 3.51 -19.96
C ARG A 218 5.45 2.47 -18.83
N PHE A 219 4.29 2.20 -18.24
CA PHE A 219 4.14 1.24 -17.16
C PHE A 219 3.66 -0.12 -17.66
N LEU A 220 4.26 -1.17 -17.10
CA LEU A 220 3.96 -2.55 -17.44
C LEU A 220 2.64 -3.05 -16.84
N LYS A 221 1.99 -3.95 -17.58
CA LYS A 221 0.66 -4.48 -17.28
C LYS A 221 0.76 -5.71 -16.38
N ASN A 222 -0.22 -5.90 -15.50
CA ASN A 222 -0.19 -6.99 -14.51
C ASN A 222 -0.89 -8.28 -14.99
N VAL A 223 -0.88 -8.51 -16.30
CA VAL A 223 -1.44 -9.67 -17.01
C VAL A 223 -0.55 -9.99 -18.21
N ASP A 224 -0.49 -11.26 -18.61
CA ASP A 224 0.10 -11.66 -19.89
C ASP A 224 -0.68 -11.05 -21.06
N GLY A 225 -0.05 -10.94 -22.23
CA GLY A 225 -0.69 -10.34 -23.40
C GLY A 225 0.27 -9.98 -24.52
N GLU A 226 -0.10 -8.95 -25.29
CA GLU A 226 0.62 -8.51 -26.48
C GLU A 226 0.67 -6.98 -26.55
N TYR A 227 1.84 -6.41 -26.89
CA TYR A 227 1.93 -5.01 -27.34
C TYR A 227 1.83 -4.98 -28.87
N ILE A 228 0.81 -4.31 -29.39
CA ILE A 228 0.55 -4.20 -30.82
C ILE A 228 0.82 -2.77 -31.27
N VAL A 229 1.85 -2.59 -32.08
CA VAL A 229 2.15 -1.31 -32.76
C VAL A 229 1.41 -1.29 -34.09
N TYR A 230 0.75 -0.17 -34.37
CA TYR A 230 0.25 0.20 -35.70
C TYR A 230 0.92 1.52 -36.09
N LYS A 231 1.59 1.57 -37.24
CA LYS A 231 2.27 2.78 -37.71
C LYS A 231 2.19 2.92 -39.23
N VAL A 232 1.90 4.13 -39.69
CA VAL A 232 1.91 4.49 -41.11
C VAL A 232 2.99 5.55 -41.31
N PHE A 233 3.94 5.30 -42.22
CA PHE A 233 4.96 6.29 -42.57
C PHE A 233 4.60 7.02 -43.88
N ASN A 234 4.87 8.33 -43.90
CA ASN A 234 4.79 9.15 -45.09
C ASN A 234 6.11 9.04 -45.87
N THR A 235 6.06 8.35 -47.00
CA THR A 235 7.20 7.96 -47.84
C THR A 235 7.38 8.88 -49.06
N GLY A 236 6.41 9.75 -49.35
CA GLY A 236 6.30 10.50 -50.60
C GLY A 236 7.24 11.70 -50.75
N ARG A 237 8.46 11.67 -50.19
CA ARG A 237 9.38 12.81 -50.20
C ARG A 237 10.34 12.85 -51.40
N VAL A 238 10.74 11.71 -51.98
CA VAL A 238 11.72 11.68 -53.09
C VAL A 238 11.40 10.59 -54.12
N SER A 239 11.27 10.97 -55.39
CA SER A 239 11.16 10.03 -56.52
C SER A 239 12.54 9.72 -57.13
N GLY A 240 13.00 8.46 -57.04
CA GLY A 240 14.26 8.03 -57.68
C GLY A 240 14.87 6.77 -57.05
N LYS A 241 16.11 6.46 -57.42
CA LYS A 241 16.96 5.54 -56.64
C LYS A 241 17.34 6.23 -55.33
N ASN A 242 16.86 5.70 -54.22
CA ASN A 242 17.16 6.12 -52.86
C ASN A 242 17.13 4.84 -52.02
N GLU A 243 18.18 4.54 -51.26
CA GLU A 243 18.12 3.41 -50.34
C GLU A 243 17.24 3.81 -49.15
N SER A 244 16.09 3.15 -49.03
CA SER A 244 15.21 3.25 -47.86
C SER A 244 15.27 1.93 -47.09
N GLN A 245 15.27 2.03 -45.76
CA GLN A 245 15.45 0.88 -44.86
C GLN A 245 14.38 0.90 -43.79
N ILE A 246 13.77 -0.26 -43.50
CA ILE A 246 12.99 -0.48 -42.29
C ILE A 246 13.62 -1.58 -41.46
N THR A 247 13.88 -1.29 -40.18
CA THR A 247 14.40 -2.26 -39.21
C THR A 247 13.47 -2.37 -38.01
N SER A 248 13.42 -3.57 -37.43
CA SER A 248 12.77 -3.81 -36.14
C SER A 248 13.60 -4.77 -35.30
N SER A 249 13.74 -4.47 -34.01
CA SER A 249 14.18 -5.46 -33.04
C SER A 249 13.06 -6.45 -32.74
N GLN A 250 13.46 -7.63 -32.27
CA GLN A 250 12.66 -8.48 -31.40
C GLN A 250 12.24 -7.73 -30.11
N GLY A 251 11.31 -8.29 -29.35
CA GLY A 251 11.10 -7.82 -27.97
C GLY A 251 12.32 -8.17 -27.11
N VAL A 252 12.63 -7.37 -26.10
CA VAL A 252 13.65 -7.73 -25.11
C VAL A 252 13.07 -7.53 -23.72
N SER A 253 12.88 -8.65 -23.00
CA SER A 253 12.61 -8.62 -21.56
C SER A 253 13.93 -8.52 -20.79
N VAL A 254 13.91 -7.85 -19.64
CA VAL A 254 14.98 -7.89 -18.64
C VAL A 254 14.33 -8.04 -17.29
N ASN A 255 14.64 -9.16 -16.63
CA ASN A 255 13.95 -9.65 -15.44
C ASN A 255 15.01 -10.16 -14.47
N GLY A 256 14.82 -9.97 -13.17
CA GLY A 256 15.74 -10.49 -12.16
C GLY A 256 15.22 -11.69 -11.37
N SER A 257 16.10 -12.27 -10.55
CA SER A 257 15.81 -13.38 -9.65
C SER A 257 14.66 -13.05 -8.68
N ILE A 258 13.82 -14.04 -8.42
CA ILE A 258 12.68 -14.02 -7.48
C ILE A 258 12.93 -15.12 -6.44
N SER A 259 12.62 -14.87 -5.17
CA SER A 259 12.71 -15.86 -4.09
C SER A 259 11.48 -16.78 -4.04
N LYS A 260 11.49 -17.79 -3.16
CA LYS A 260 10.34 -18.69 -2.92
C LYS A 260 9.10 -17.96 -2.38
N ASP A 261 9.29 -16.87 -1.63
CA ASP A 261 8.24 -16.04 -1.03
C ASP A 261 7.87 -14.79 -1.88
N GLY A 262 8.35 -14.72 -3.14
CA GLY A 262 8.00 -13.67 -4.10
C GLY A 262 8.73 -12.33 -3.88
N SER A 263 9.61 -12.27 -2.90
CA SER A 263 10.59 -11.21 -2.72
C SER A 263 11.54 -11.13 -3.92
N ILE A 264 12.13 -9.96 -4.18
CA ILE A 264 13.01 -9.74 -5.33
C ILE A 264 14.42 -9.34 -4.91
N TYR A 265 15.42 -9.86 -5.62
CA TYR A 265 16.81 -9.45 -5.42
C TYR A 265 17.09 -8.08 -6.07
N ALA A 266 18.01 -7.29 -5.51
CA ALA A 266 18.57 -6.13 -6.20
C ALA A 266 19.27 -6.55 -7.50
N GLY A 267 19.31 -5.66 -8.49
CA GLY A 267 19.97 -5.91 -9.78
C GLY A 267 21.48 -6.00 -9.68
N SER A 268 22.02 -7.06 -10.29
CA SER A 268 23.44 -7.28 -10.54
C SER A 268 23.60 -8.23 -11.73
N GLU A 269 24.82 -8.40 -12.24
CA GLU A 269 25.14 -9.41 -13.27
C GLU A 269 24.73 -10.84 -12.86
N GLN A 270 24.67 -11.15 -11.55
CA GLN A 270 24.28 -12.48 -11.06
C GLN A 270 22.77 -12.67 -10.89
N THR A 271 22.02 -11.58 -10.67
CA THR A 271 20.58 -11.65 -10.40
C THR A 271 19.74 -11.43 -11.65
N ILE A 272 20.29 -10.77 -12.69
CA ILE A 272 19.57 -10.29 -13.88
C ILE A 272 19.73 -11.23 -15.07
N THR A 273 18.66 -11.36 -15.86
CA THR A 273 18.68 -12.04 -17.15
C THR A 273 17.92 -11.21 -18.19
N ALA A 274 18.53 -11.04 -19.37
CA ALA A 274 17.89 -10.48 -20.54
C ALA A 274 17.48 -11.60 -21.50
N SER A 275 16.32 -11.48 -22.14
CA SER A 275 15.82 -12.49 -23.08
C SER A 275 15.21 -11.86 -24.32
N ALA A 276 15.49 -12.47 -25.48
CA ALA A 276 14.84 -12.16 -26.75
C ALA A 276 13.41 -12.72 -26.76
N GLU A 277 12.41 -11.85 -26.89
CA GLU A 277 10.99 -12.20 -26.88
C GLU A 277 10.38 -12.09 -28.29
N PRO A 278 9.41 -12.96 -28.66
CA PRO A 278 8.93 -13.01 -30.03
C PRO A 278 8.19 -11.75 -30.48
N VAL A 279 8.40 -11.40 -31.75
CA VAL A 279 7.61 -10.42 -32.51
C VAL A 279 6.99 -11.10 -33.74
N ASP A 280 5.73 -10.79 -34.03
CA ASP A 280 5.15 -10.96 -35.36
C ASP A 280 5.33 -9.63 -36.12
N PHE A 281 5.92 -9.68 -37.31
CA PHE A 281 6.22 -8.51 -38.14
C PHE A 281 5.37 -8.56 -39.42
N GLU A 282 4.55 -7.54 -39.60
CA GLU A 282 3.65 -7.37 -40.73
C GLU A 282 3.88 -6.01 -41.39
N LEU A 283 3.97 -6.00 -42.73
CA LEU A 283 4.26 -4.81 -43.52
C LEU A 283 3.39 -4.81 -44.77
N ASN A 284 2.64 -3.73 -44.99
CA ASN A 284 1.69 -3.59 -46.10
C ASN A 284 0.69 -4.76 -46.21
N GLY A 285 0.21 -5.24 -45.06
CA GLY A 285 -0.71 -6.39 -44.95
C GLY A 285 -0.05 -7.78 -45.04
N TYR A 286 1.26 -7.86 -45.32
CA TYR A 286 1.97 -9.13 -45.42
C TYR A 286 2.78 -9.46 -44.16
N THR A 287 2.57 -10.66 -43.60
CA THR A 287 3.38 -11.18 -42.49
C THR A 287 4.76 -11.62 -42.99
N VAL A 288 5.76 -10.74 -42.87
CA VAL A 288 7.16 -11.03 -43.27
C VAL A 288 7.80 -12.08 -42.35
N ALA A 289 7.49 -12.04 -41.05
CA ALA A 289 7.95 -12.99 -40.06
C ALA A 289 6.93 -13.17 -38.93
N LYS A 290 6.89 -14.37 -38.33
CA LYS A 290 5.96 -14.73 -37.25
C LYS A 290 6.73 -15.39 -36.10
N ASN A 291 6.38 -15.06 -34.87
CA ASN A 291 7.00 -15.55 -33.63
C ASN A 291 8.55 -15.42 -33.63
N CYS A 292 9.08 -14.36 -34.24
CA CYS A 292 10.51 -14.20 -34.51
C CYS A 292 11.25 -13.62 -33.29
N LYS A 293 12.37 -14.23 -32.90
CA LYS A 293 13.26 -13.73 -31.83
C LYS A 293 14.49 -12.95 -32.34
N LYS A 294 14.59 -12.77 -33.66
CA LYS A 294 15.67 -12.04 -34.33
C LYS A 294 15.20 -10.62 -34.70
N SER A 295 16.15 -9.72 -34.89
CA SER A 295 15.87 -8.46 -35.58
C SER A 295 15.60 -8.69 -37.07
N ILE A 296 14.90 -7.76 -37.69
CA ILE A 296 14.51 -7.81 -39.10
C ILE A 296 15.06 -6.54 -39.76
N ASP A 297 15.82 -6.70 -40.84
CA ASP A 297 16.31 -5.62 -41.72
C ASP A 297 15.71 -5.81 -43.12
N ILE A 298 15.02 -4.79 -43.63
CA ILE A 298 14.41 -4.78 -44.97
C ILE A 298 14.85 -3.49 -45.68
N ARG A 299 15.58 -3.65 -46.79
CA ARG A 299 16.11 -2.54 -47.62
C ARG A 299 15.46 -2.51 -48.99
N SER A 300 15.18 -1.35 -49.54
CA SER A 300 14.82 -1.20 -50.96
C SER A 300 15.79 -0.25 -51.67
N GLU A 301 16.05 -0.51 -52.95
CA GLU A 301 16.91 0.32 -53.83
C GLU A 301 16.23 1.65 -54.23
N TYR A 302 14.92 1.75 -53.98
CA TYR A 302 14.08 2.91 -54.31
C TYR A 302 13.21 3.27 -53.11
N ALA A 303 12.86 4.55 -53.00
CA ALA A 303 11.85 5.00 -52.05
C ALA A 303 10.56 4.18 -52.14
N PHE A 304 9.95 3.88 -50.99
CA PHE A 304 8.68 3.16 -50.92
C PHE A 304 7.58 3.96 -51.62
N LYS A 305 7.02 3.44 -52.73
CA LYS A 305 6.10 4.18 -53.61
C LYS A 305 4.73 4.49 -53.00
N ASN A 306 4.39 3.79 -51.93
CA ASN A 306 3.14 3.91 -51.19
C ASN A 306 3.44 4.26 -49.73
N TYR A 307 2.43 4.73 -48.98
CA TYR A 307 2.50 4.74 -47.52
C TYR A 307 2.92 3.37 -47.00
N LEU A 308 3.81 3.35 -46.02
CA LEU A 308 4.35 2.12 -45.45
C LEU A 308 3.58 1.76 -44.19
N TYR A 309 2.76 0.72 -44.25
CA TYR A 309 1.90 0.28 -43.16
C TYR A 309 2.60 -0.80 -42.34
N LEU A 310 3.21 -0.41 -41.22
CA LEU A 310 3.90 -1.27 -40.28
C LEU A 310 2.96 -1.73 -39.17
N LYS A 311 2.97 -3.03 -38.87
CA LYS A 311 2.30 -3.62 -37.71
C LYS A 311 3.21 -4.63 -37.02
N LEU A 312 3.39 -4.48 -35.71
CA LEU A 312 4.29 -5.30 -34.90
C LEU A 312 3.56 -5.82 -33.66
N THR A 313 3.52 -7.15 -33.48
CA THR A 313 2.89 -7.78 -32.31
C THR A 313 3.94 -8.44 -31.43
N TYR A 314 4.31 -7.77 -30.34
CA TYR A 314 5.29 -8.25 -29.37
C TYR A 314 4.62 -9.05 -28.25
N LYS A 315 5.06 -10.29 -28.00
CA LYS A 315 4.53 -11.12 -26.90
C LYS A 315 5.02 -10.59 -25.55
N TYR A 316 4.13 -10.55 -24.56
CA TYR A 316 4.37 -9.97 -23.24
C TYR A 316 3.94 -10.90 -22.10
N LYS A 317 4.71 -10.94 -21.02
CA LYS A 317 4.35 -11.61 -19.77
C LYS A 317 4.33 -10.65 -18.59
N PHE A 318 3.38 -10.80 -17.67
CA PHE A 318 3.20 -9.90 -16.52
C PHE A 318 4.46 -9.79 -15.64
N ASN A 319 5.25 -10.87 -15.56
CA ASN A 319 6.48 -10.94 -14.78
C ASN A 319 7.71 -10.37 -15.53
N PHE A 320 7.53 -9.75 -16.70
CA PHE A 320 8.56 -8.88 -17.26
C PHE A 320 8.63 -7.57 -16.49
N GLU A 321 9.85 -7.12 -16.21
CA GLU A 321 10.12 -6.03 -15.25
C GLU A 321 10.64 -4.78 -15.95
N ARG A 322 11.39 -4.98 -17.03
CA ARG A 322 11.63 -4.02 -18.10
C ARG A 322 11.39 -4.70 -19.43
N PHE A 323 10.57 -4.10 -20.28
CA PHE A 323 10.33 -4.58 -21.65
C PHE A 323 10.68 -3.47 -22.65
N LYS A 324 11.46 -3.78 -23.67
CA LYS A 324 11.86 -2.81 -24.69
C LYS A 324 11.79 -3.39 -26.09
N PHE A 325 11.52 -2.52 -27.07
CA PHE A 325 11.62 -2.81 -28.49
C PHE A 325 11.90 -1.52 -29.26
N VAL A 326 12.55 -1.63 -30.41
CA VAL A 326 12.93 -0.50 -31.26
C VAL A 326 12.63 -0.84 -32.70
N TYR A 327 12.03 0.10 -33.43
CA TYR A 327 11.91 0.03 -34.87
C TYR A 327 12.25 1.38 -35.49
N VAL A 328 12.81 1.34 -36.70
CA VAL A 328 13.35 2.48 -37.42
C VAL A 328 12.87 2.40 -38.87
N TYR A 329 12.37 3.51 -39.40
CA TYR A 329 12.30 3.73 -40.85
C TYR A 329 13.31 4.83 -41.21
N CYS A 330 14.22 4.54 -42.14
CA CYS A 330 15.16 5.50 -42.70
C CYS A 330 14.89 5.69 -44.19
N ASP A 331 14.98 6.93 -44.66
CA ASP A 331 15.03 7.26 -46.08
C ASP A 331 16.16 8.26 -46.33
N GLN A 332 17.06 7.94 -47.26
CA GLN A 332 18.34 8.63 -47.47
C GLN A 332 19.17 8.75 -46.17
N ALA A 333 19.05 9.87 -45.46
CA ALA A 333 19.75 10.17 -44.21
C ALA A 333 18.82 10.60 -43.06
N GLU A 334 17.50 10.69 -43.30
CA GLU A 334 16.50 10.95 -42.24
C GLU A 334 15.97 9.62 -41.69
N CYS A 335 16.01 9.43 -40.37
CA CYS A 335 15.50 8.22 -39.70
C CYS A 335 14.42 8.56 -38.64
N ASN A 336 13.24 7.97 -38.80
CA ASN A 336 12.15 7.98 -37.83
C ASN A 336 12.29 6.74 -36.91
N THR A 337 12.79 6.96 -35.68
CA THR A 337 13.09 5.90 -34.71
C THR A 337 12.15 5.94 -33.51
N SER A 338 11.44 4.84 -33.24
CA SER A 338 10.58 4.69 -32.05
C SER A 338 11.26 3.85 -30.97
N TYR A 339 11.84 4.51 -29.96
CA TYR A 339 12.45 3.85 -28.79
C TYR A 339 11.41 3.51 -27.71
N ASN A 340 10.80 2.33 -27.82
CA ASN A 340 9.81 1.86 -26.85
C ASN A 340 10.48 1.15 -25.66
N ARG A 341 10.19 1.65 -24.45
CA ARG A 341 10.70 1.15 -23.17
C ARG A 341 9.61 1.25 -22.10
N TYR A 342 9.33 0.13 -21.46
CA TYR A 342 8.33 -0.02 -20.40
C TYR A 342 8.97 -0.62 -19.15
N PHE A 343 8.46 -0.24 -17.98
CA PHE A 343 9.00 -0.61 -16.68
C PHE A 343 7.89 -1.04 -15.70
N SER A 344 8.21 -1.86 -14.70
CA SER A 344 7.36 -1.95 -13.50
C SER A 344 7.19 -0.56 -12.87
N ALA A 345 6.07 -0.33 -12.21
CA ALA A 345 5.84 0.89 -11.43
C ALA A 345 5.09 0.55 -10.14
N ALA A 346 5.43 1.26 -9.06
CA ALA A 346 4.94 0.96 -7.72
C ALA A 346 4.61 2.23 -6.93
N ASP A 347 3.70 2.08 -5.96
CA ASP A 347 3.34 3.10 -4.97
C ASP A 347 3.48 2.55 -3.53
N ALA A 348 3.48 3.45 -2.54
CA ALA A 348 3.37 3.12 -1.14
C ALA A 348 2.13 3.79 -0.53
N GLN A 349 1.51 3.12 0.45
CA GLN A 349 0.35 3.56 1.20
C GLN A 349 0.68 3.51 2.70
N PHE A 350 0.63 4.66 3.35
CA PHE A 350 0.92 4.87 4.77
C PHE A 350 -0.38 5.02 5.55
N HIS A 351 -0.73 3.98 6.30
CA HIS A 351 -1.90 3.89 7.18
C HIS A 351 -1.63 4.54 8.54
N PHE A 352 -2.67 5.06 9.20
CA PHE A 352 -2.60 5.77 10.47
C PHE A 352 -3.46 5.04 11.50
N VAL A 353 -2.85 4.12 12.25
CA VAL A 353 -3.57 3.07 13.00
C VAL A 353 -3.34 3.15 14.50
N ASP A 354 -4.23 2.55 15.28
CA ASP A 354 -4.00 2.38 16.71
C ASP A 354 -2.87 1.35 16.96
N ASP A 355 -1.90 1.73 17.79
CA ASP A 355 -0.69 0.96 18.11
C ASP A 355 -0.98 -0.34 18.87
N LEU A 356 -2.04 -0.37 19.69
CA LEU A 356 -2.42 -1.55 20.45
C LEU A 356 -3.15 -2.54 19.54
N GLN A 357 -3.99 -2.04 18.64
CA GLN A 357 -4.58 -2.85 17.56
C GLN A 357 -3.52 -3.39 16.59
N TYR A 358 -2.55 -2.56 16.17
CA TYR A 358 -1.43 -3.01 15.33
C TYR A 358 -0.67 -4.17 15.99
N ARG A 359 -0.31 -4.03 17.27
CA ARG A 359 0.44 -5.08 18.01
C ARG A 359 -0.38 -6.35 18.22
N ALA A 360 -1.68 -6.24 18.44
CA ALA A 360 -2.57 -7.39 18.54
C ALA A 360 -2.73 -8.13 17.19
N LYS A 361 -2.69 -7.40 16.06
CA LYS A 361 -2.80 -7.96 14.70
C LYS A 361 -1.46 -8.43 14.11
N ASN A 362 -0.34 -7.86 14.56
CA ASN A 362 1.01 -8.19 14.11
C ASN A 362 1.98 -8.36 15.29
N PRO A 363 1.81 -9.40 16.14
CA PRO A 363 2.65 -9.61 17.32
C PRO A 363 4.13 -9.84 16.96
N ASN A 364 4.40 -10.45 15.80
CA ASN A 364 5.76 -10.68 15.30
C ASN A 364 6.44 -9.40 14.76
N GLY A 365 5.68 -8.33 14.52
CA GLY A 365 6.15 -7.02 14.07
C GLY A 365 6.83 -6.18 15.16
N VAL A 366 6.94 -6.68 16.39
CA VAL A 366 7.57 -5.99 17.53
C VAL A 366 8.91 -6.65 17.89
N ASP A 367 9.90 -5.87 18.30
CA ASP A 367 11.18 -6.36 18.83
C ASP A 367 11.14 -6.67 20.34
N LYS A 368 12.25 -7.18 20.88
CA LYS A 368 12.39 -7.53 22.30
C LYS A 368 12.41 -6.32 23.26
N TYR A 369 12.43 -5.09 22.74
CA TYR A 369 12.40 -3.84 23.48
C TYR A 369 11.06 -3.11 23.34
N GLY A 370 10.09 -3.69 22.63
CA GLY A 370 8.78 -3.09 22.39
C GLY A 370 8.74 -2.09 21.23
N LYS A 371 9.80 -1.94 20.45
CA LYS A 371 9.79 -1.12 19.22
C LYS A 371 9.20 -1.90 18.05
N LEU A 372 8.64 -1.20 17.08
CA LEU A 372 8.24 -1.81 15.81
C LEU A 372 9.47 -2.11 14.95
N LYS A 373 9.46 -3.29 14.34
CA LYS A 373 10.43 -3.69 13.31
C LYS A 373 10.11 -2.97 12.01
N GLN A 374 11.13 -2.72 11.19
CA GLN A 374 10.93 -2.36 9.79
C GLN A 374 10.19 -3.50 9.06
N ARG A 375 9.16 -3.18 8.29
CA ARG A 375 8.18 -4.16 7.79
C ARG A 375 8.78 -5.22 6.87
N GLY A 376 9.77 -4.83 6.08
CA GLY A 376 10.46 -5.66 5.11
C GLY A 376 11.70 -6.37 5.61
N ASN A 377 12.25 -6.01 6.79
CA ASN A 377 13.41 -6.64 7.45
C ASN A 377 14.52 -7.14 6.48
N SER A 378 14.89 -6.34 5.45
CA SER A 378 15.69 -6.83 4.31
C SER A 378 17.03 -7.45 4.71
N ASP A 379 17.60 -6.96 5.80
CA ASP A 379 19.00 -7.19 6.16
C ASP A 379 19.15 -8.38 7.13
N THR A 380 18.03 -8.91 7.64
CA THR A 380 17.96 -10.07 8.55
C THR A 380 16.84 -11.06 8.20
N HIS A 381 16.40 -11.08 6.94
CA HIS A 381 15.25 -11.87 6.50
C HIS A 381 15.44 -13.37 6.83
N PRO A 382 14.64 -13.95 7.76
CA PRO A 382 15.01 -15.18 8.47
C PRO A 382 14.94 -16.45 7.61
N SER A 383 14.31 -16.39 6.43
CA SER A 383 14.25 -17.48 5.45
C SER A 383 15.45 -17.55 4.50
N LEU A 384 16.36 -16.56 4.53
CA LEU A 384 17.53 -16.52 3.63
C LEU A 384 18.55 -17.62 3.98
N THR A 385 18.79 -18.55 3.04
CA THR A 385 19.93 -19.46 3.14
C THR A 385 21.25 -18.72 2.88
N ASP A 386 22.38 -19.31 3.26
CA ASP A 386 23.71 -18.73 2.95
C ASP A 386 24.05 -18.78 1.45
N ALA A 387 23.29 -19.52 0.64
CA ALA A 387 23.34 -19.43 -0.82
C ALA A 387 22.56 -18.19 -1.30
N ASP A 388 21.36 -17.95 -0.77
CA ASP A 388 20.54 -16.78 -1.11
C ASP A 388 21.24 -15.46 -0.76
N LYS A 389 21.83 -15.35 0.44
CA LYS A 389 22.61 -14.16 0.88
C LYS A 389 23.76 -13.81 -0.08
N LYS A 390 24.36 -14.81 -0.74
CA LYS A 390 25.48 -14.62 -1.69
C LYS A 390 25.03 -14.12 -3.06
N ARG A 391 23.73 -14.18 -3.40
CA ARG A 391 23.19 -13.68 -4.67
C ARG A 391 23.04 -12.15 -4.68
N GLY A 392 22.99 -11.52 -3.51
CA GLY A 392 22.80 -10.08 -3.32
C GLY A 392 21.64 -9.76 -2.38
N THR A 393 21.40 -8.47 -2.15
CA THR A 393 20.37 -7.98 -1.23
C THR A 393 18.96 -8.35 -1.68
N LEU A 394 18.13 -8.85 -0.75
CA LEU A 394 16.73 -9.21 -0.99
C LEU A 394 15.78 -8.10 -0.49
N MET A 395 14.91 -7.62 -1.36
CA MET A 395 13.76 -6.78 -1.01
C MET A 395 12.55 -7.69 -0.76
N SER A 396 12.23 -7.89 0.53
CA SER A 396 11.13 -8.74 1.00
C SER A 396 9.77 -8.37 0.41
N SER A 397 8.93 -9.38 0.16
CA SER A 397 7.53 -9.26 -0.23
C SER A 397 6.58 -8.90 0.92
N VAL A 398 7.01 -8.97 2.19
CA VAL A 398 6.15 -8.71 3.36
C VAL A 398 5.44 -7.34 3.33
N PRO A 399 6.07 -6.22 2.91
CA PRO A 399 5.39 -4.92 2.83
C PRO A 399 4.23 -4.87 1.83
N PHE A 400 4.08 -5.84 0.93
CA PHE A 400 3.05 -5.83 -0.12
C PHE A 400 1.73 -6.51 0.30
N TYR A 401 1.68 -7.11 1.48
CA TYR A 401 0.47 -7.70 2.05
C TYR A 401 -0.10 -6.78 3.14
N GLU A 402 -1.39 -6.48 3.09
CA GLU A 402 -2.07 -5.65 4.09
C GLU A 402 -2.31 -6.42 5.40
N ILE A 403 -2.35 -5.74 6.55
CA ILE A 403 -2.63 -6.39 7.84
C ILE A 403 -4.14 -6.58 7.96
N ALA A 404 -4.60 -7.81 7.73
CA ALA A 404 -6.02 -8.13 7.61
C ALA A 404 -6.84 -7.72 8.85
N GLY A 405 -7.81 -6.82 8.62
CA GLY A 405 -8.71 -6.32 9.67
C GLY A 405 -8.03 -5.41 10.70
N LEU A 406 -6.97 -4.70 10.30
CA LEU A 406 -6.47 -3.49 10.98
C LEU A 406 -6.94 -2.27 10.19
N ALA A 407 -7.60 -1.31 10.85
CA ALA A 407 -8.20 -0.15 10.21
C ALA A 407 -7.45 1.16 10.55
N ASP A 408 -7.50 2.12 9.63
CA ASP A 408 -7.15 3.52 9.90
C ASP A 408 -8.01 4.09 11.04
N ILE A 409 -7.44 4.97 11.85
CA ILE A 409 -8.13 5.71 12.92
C ILE A 409 -9.24 6.57 12.31
N SER A 410 -10.43 6.57 12.93
CA SER A 410 -11.59 7.33 12.46
C SER A 410 -11.28 8.82 12.26
N GLY A 411 -11.73 9.38 11.14
CA GLY A 411 -11.41 10.76 10.73
C GLY A 411 -10.02 10.93 10.09
N THR A 412 -9.24 9.86 9.96
CA THR A 412 -7.99 9.86 9.18
C THR A 412 -8.16 9.17 7.83
N SER A 413 -7.17 9.35 6.97
CA SER A 413 -7.02 8.59 5.72
C SER A 413 -5.55 8.27 5.50
N ALA A 414 -5.29 7.09 4.94
CA ALA A 414 -3.97 6.70 4.47
C ALA A 414 -3.41 7.65 3.40
N VAL A 415 -2.11 7.93 3.47
CA VAL A 415 -1.39 8.75 2.46
C VAL A 415 -0.79 7.82 1.42
N ILE A 416 -1.05 8.07 0.13
CA ILE A 416 -0.56 7.28 -1.00
C ILE A 416 0.45 8.11 -1.80
N THR A 417 1.57 7.52 -2.21
CA THR A 417 2.55 8.17 -3.09
C THR A 417 2.08 8.20 -4.54
N ASP A 418 2.66 9.11 -5.35
CA ASP A 418 2.65 8.91 -6.79
C ASP A 418 3.35 7.58 -7.16
N LYS A 419 3.03 7.02 -8.32
CA LYS A 419 3.68 5.80 -8.84
C LYS A 419 5.04 6.13 -9.45
N ALA A 420 6.11 5.65 -8.83
CA ALA A 420 7.45 5.70 -9.40
C ALA A 420 7.72 4.47 -10.29
N ALA A 421 8.60 4.61 -11.28
CA ALA A 421 9.10 3.48 -12.06
C ALA A 421 10.21 2.75 -11.28
N PHE A 422 10.19 1.42 -11.32
CA PHE A 422 11.27 0.58 -10.78
C PHE A 422 11.71 -0.43 -11.83
N TYR A 423 13.00 -0.49 -12.12
CA TYR A 423 13.56 -1.49 -13.03
C TYR A 423 14.96 -1.88 -12.64
N ARG A 424 15.24 -3.18 -12.75
CA ARG A 424 16.53 -3.74 -12.36
C ARG A 424 17.57 -3.68 -13.47
N THR A 425 18.86 -3.51 -13.13
CA THR A 425 19.96 -3.56 -14.11
C THR A 425 21.22 -4.24 -13.56
N ASP A 426 22.12 -4.63 -14.46
CA ASP A 426 23.47 -5.14 -14.15
C ASP A 426 24.33 -4.18 -13.29
N SER A 427 24.12 -2.87 -13.44
CA SER A 427 24.96 -1.79 -12.94
C SER A 427 24.24 -0.87 -11.92
N GLY A 428 23.13 -1.36 -11.36
CA GLY A 428 22.34 -0.69 -10.33
C GLY A 428 20.88 -0.46 -10.74
N ASP A 429 19.96 -0.59 -9.78
CA ASP A 429 18.53 -0.47 -10.04
C ASP A 429 18.09 0.99 -10.21
N GLY A 430 17.26 1.23 -11.22
CA GLY A 430 16.50 2.47 -11.38
C GLY A 430 15.32 2.45 -10.40
N LYS A 431 15.35 3.35 -9.42
CA LYS A 431 14.53 3.30 -8.20
C LYS A 431 14.34 4.69 -7.59
N THR A 432 13.26 4.87 -6.82
CA THR A 432 12.95 6.09 -6.06
C THR A 432 12.58 5.68 -4.64
N SER A 433 13.07 6.42 -3.61
CA SER A 433 12.82 6.12 -2.20
C SER A 433 11.34 6.27 -1.83
N ILE A 434 10.82 5.49 -0.86
CA ILE A 434 9.40 5.53 -0.47
C ILE A 434 8.99 6.85 0.20
N LEU A 435 9.91 7.52 0.88
CA LEU A 435 9.76 8.87 1.42
C LEU A 435 10.73 9.84 0.73
N SER A 436 10.41 11.12 0.78
CA SER A 436 11.26 12.21 0.28
C SER A 436 12.17 12.79 1.37
N PHE A 437 13.23 13.48 0.93
CA PHE A 437 14.31 14.00 1.78
C PHE A 437 14.80 15.39 1.32
N ASP A 438 15.70 16.03 2.09
CA ASP A 438 16.25 17.36 1.72
C ASP A 438 17.00 17.33 0.38
N LYS A 439 16.61 18.22 -0.53
CA LYS A 439 17.06 18.29 -1.93
C LYS A 439 16.91 16.96 -2.70
N ASP A 440 15.84 16.21 -2.42
CA ASP A 440 15.42 15.05 -3.22
C ASP A 440 15.19 15.45 -4.69
N PRO A 441 15.92 14.85 -5.66
CA PRO A 441 15.82 15.22 -7.07
C PRO A 441 14.57 14.69 -7.78
N ASP A 442 13.89 13.70 -7.20
CA ASP A 442 12.76 12.97 -7.79
C ASP A 442 11.40 13.50 -7.31
N ILE A 443 11.35 14.40 -6.33
CA ILE A 443 10.09 14.96 -5.78
C ILE A 443 9.22 15.66 -6.84
N LYS A 444 9.86 16.19 -7.89
CA LYS A 444 9.22 16.76 -9.10
C LYS A 444 8.68 15.72 -10.09
N HIS A 445 8.95 14.44 -9.87
CA HIS A 445 8.59 13.32 -10.75
C HIS A 445 7.64 12.32 -10.07
N ALA A 446 7.76 12.14 -8.76
CA ALA A 446 6.81 11.39 -7.94
C ALA A 446 6.68 12.02 -6.54
N LYS A 447 5.50 12.58 -6.24
CA LYS A 447 5.17 13.14 -4.92
C LYS A 447 5.15 12.05 -3.86
N ARG A 448 5.90 12.29 -2.78
CA ARG A 448 6.07 11.41 -1.63
C ARG A 448 6.17 12.26 -0.37
N PRO A 449 5.54 11.86 0.74
CA PRO A 449 5.71 12.56 2.02
C PRO A 449 7.14 12.38 2.56
N THR A 450 7.56 13.27 3.44
CA THR A 450 8.72 13.05 4.30
C THR A 450 8.32 12.20 5.52
N LEU A 451 9.30 11.72 6.30
CA LEU A 451 9.01 11.04 7.57
C LEU A 451 8.36 11.99 8.59
N ALA A 452 8.64 13.29 8.52
CA ALA A 452 8.05 14.32 9.38
C ALA A 452 6.57 14.53 9.08
N ASP A 453 6.15 14.53 7.81
CA ASP A 453 4.74 14.69 7.42
C ASP A 453 3.87 13.54 7.95
N LEU A 454 4.44 12.33 8.02
CA LEU A 454 3.76 11.14 8.52
C LEU A 454 3.73 11.08 10.05
N THR A 455 4.88 11.25 10.70
CA THR A 455 5.01 11.11 12.17
C THR A 455 4.54 12.34 12.94
N GLY A 456 4.59 13.53 12.33
CA GLY A 456 4.06 14.79 12.86
C GLY A 456 2.56 15.01 12.62
N LYS A 457 1.85 14.07 11.99
CA LYS A 457 0.41 14.21 11.69
C LYS A 457 -0.40 14.35 12.97
N ASN A 458 -1.01 15.51 13.17
CA ASN A 458 -1.87 15.76 14.33
C ASN A 458 -3.21 15.02 14.19
N ILE A 459 -3.38 13.94 14.93
CA ILE A 459 -4.64 13.20 15.06
C ILE A 459 -5.27 13.58 16.41
N PRO A 460 -6.46 14.22 16.44
CA PRO A 460 -7.08 14.71 17.67
C PRO A 460 -7.26 13.59 18.72
N GLY A 461 -6.85 13.85 19.96
CA GLY A 461 -6.90 12.87 21.06
C GLY A 461 -5.93 11.69 20.96
N TYR A 462 -5.04 11.67 19.96
CA TYR A 462 -3.99 10.68 19.82
C TYR A 462 -2.58 11.30 19.99
N VAL A 463 -1.59 10.42 20.12
CA VAL A 463 -0.15 10.71 20.10
C VAL A 463 0.55 9.74 19.16
N TYR A 464 1.48 10.24 18.34
CA TYR A 464 2.39 9.38 17.57
C TYR A 464 3.19 8.49 18.51
N TRP A 465 3.32 7.21 18.14
CA TRP A 465 3.99 6.21 18.94
C TRP A 465 5.20 5.60 18.24
N ASP A 466 5.01 4.96 17.08
CA ASP A 466 6.05 4.24 16.35
C ASP A 466 5.67 4.04 14.87
N ASN A 467 6.53 3.43 14.04
CA ASN A 467 6.18 3.05 12.66
C ASN A 467 6.99 1.86 12.11
N ASP A 468 6.36 1.06 11.25
CA ASP A 468 7.01 -0.08 10.58
C ASP A 468 7.70 0.27 9.24
N ILE A 469 7.80 1.56 8.88
CA ILE A 469 8.37 2.01 7.60
C ILE A 469 9.81 1.50 7.44
N ASP A 470 10.13 0.89 6.29
CA ASP A 470 11.51 0.49 5.93
C ASP A 470 12.38 1.74 5.67
N LYS A 471 13.58 1.80 6.25
CA LYS A 471 14.45 2.99 6.29
C LYS A 471 15.85 2.66 5.76
N PRO A 472 16.60 3.65 5.23
CA PRO A 472 18.01 3.47 4.88
C PRO A 472 18.86 2.96 6.04
N GLN A 473 19.98 2.30 5.72
CA GLN A 473 20.92 1.76 6.70
C GLN A 473 22.08 2.71 7.06
N ASN A 474 21.89 4.01 6.80
CA ASN A 474 22.77 5.04 7.33
C ASN A 474 22.75 5.06 8.87
N LYS A 475 23.76 5.71 9.45
CA LYS A 475 23.98 5.80 10.91
C LYS A 475 22.76 6.23 11.74
N ASN A 476 21.83 6.99 11.14
CA ASN A 476 20.69 7.59 11.83
C ASN A 476 19.36 6.87 11.53
N HIS A 477 19.35 5.91 10.58
CA HIS A 477 18.16 5.29 9.98
C HIS A 477 17.12 6.30 9.47
N GLU A 478 17.58 7.35 8.78
CA GLU A 478 16.75 8.44 8.26
C GLU A 478 16.81 8.53 6.73
N PHE A 479 15.84 9.20 6.11
CA PHE A 479 15.89 9.50 4.68
C PHE A 479 16.70 10.77 4.45
N ALA A 480 17.92 10.64 3.95
CA ALA A 480 18.88 11.73 3.80
C ALA A 480 19.46 11.79 2.37
N ASN A 481 20.24 12.83 2.07
CA ASN A 481 20.85 13.01 0.75
C ASN A 481 22.17 12.21 0.59
N ASP A 482 22.17 10.95 1.01
CA ASP A 482 23.34 10.06 1.10
C ASP A 482 23.26 8.82 0.19
N ASN A 483 24.30 7.99 0.18
CA ASN A 483 24.34 6.79 -0.67
C ASN A 483 23.38 5.71 -0.16
N ASP A 484 23.22 5.56 1.16
CA ASP A 484 22.29 4.61 1.76
C ASP A 484 20.84 4.84 1.27
N THR A 485 20.43 6.11 1.10
CA THR A 485 19.07 6.48 0.66
C THR A 485 18.89 6.46 -0.87
N LYS A 486 19.96 6.66 -1.66
CA LYS A 486 19.89 6.84 -3.14
C LYS A 486 20.44 5.66 -3.95
N VAL A 487 21.50 5.03 -3.46
CA VAL A 487 22.35 4.08 -4.19
C VAL A 487 22.12 2.67 -3.68
N ASP A 488 22.31 2.46 -2.39
CA ASP A 488 22.42 1.12 -1.81
C ASP A 488 21.05 0.43 -1.73
N PRO A 489 20.96 -0.87 -2.07
CA PRO A 489 19.69 -1.58 -2.17
C PRO A 489 19.09 -1.86 -0.78
N GLY A 490 17.77 -1.75 -0.67
CA GLY A 490 17.02 -2.01 0.55
C GLY A 490 15.52 -1.90 0.30
N ASN A 491 14.71 -2.16 1.32
CA ASN A 491 13.25 -2.11 1.15
C ASN A 491 12.66 -0.68 1.25
N HIS A 492 13.49 0.33 1.47
CA HIS A 492 13.13 1.77 1.49
C HIS A 492 12.90 2.40 0.10
N TYR A 493 12.82 1.60 -0.98
CA TYR A 493 12.42 2.06 -2.33
C TYR A 493 11.02 1.60 -2.73
N LEU A 494 10.40 2.34 -3.65
CA LEU A 494 9.18 2.00 -4.37
C LEU A 494 9.46 0.86 -5.37
N SER A 495 9.66 -0.35 -4.84
CA SER A 495 9.86 -1.60 -5.60
C SER A 495 8.57 -2.39 -5.75
N PHE A 496 8.63 -3.56 -6.40
CA PHE A 496 7.53 -4.52 -6.50
C PHE A 496 7.93 -5.87 -5.89
N ALA A 497 6.95 -6.75 -5.68
CA ALA A 497 7.15 -8.15 -5.33
C ALA A 497 6.22 -9.04 -6.18
N TYR A 498 6.14 -10.33 -5.87
CA TYR A 498 5.23 -11.29 -6.52
C TYR A 498 4.35 -12.03 -5.51
N GLU A 499 3.11 -12.28 -5.92
CA GLU A 499 2.27 -13.30 -5.31
C GLU A 499 2.70 -14.65 -5.90
N MET A 500 3.01 -15.63 -5.04
CA MET A 500 3.57 -16.92 -5.44
C MET A 500 2.57 -18.05 -5.22
N LYS A 501 2.44 -18.94 -6.20
CA LYS A 501 1.68 -20.19 -6.09
C LYS A 501 2.45 -21.32 -6.77
N ASP A 502 2.51 -22.49 -6.15
CA ASP A 502 3.15 -23.70 -6.70
C ASP A 502 4.60 -23.44 -7.19
N GLY A 503 5.34 -22.61 -6.43
CA GLY A 503 6.71 -22.20 -6.72
C GLY A 503 6.88 -21.17 -7.85
N LYS A 504 5.79 -20.63 -8.41
CA LYS A 504 5.79 -19.72 -9.56
C LYS A 504 5.11 -18.38 -9.20
N PRO A 505 5.54 -17.25 -9.78
CA PRO A 505 4.77 -16.01 -9.66
C PRO A 505 3.45 -16.16 -10.41
N VAL A 506 2.35 -15.66 -9.84
CA VAL A 506 1.02 -15.58 -10.50
C VAL A 506 0.54 -14.15 -10.73
N LYS A 507 1.14 -13.17 -10.06
CA LYS A 507 0.76 -11.76 -10.10
C LYS A 507 1.89 -10.90 -9.55
N ARG A 508 2.15 -9.71 -10.11
CA ARG A 508 3.09 -8.74 -9.54
C ARG A 508 2.36 -7.87 -8.52
N LEU A 509 2.94 -7.72 -7.34
CA LEU A 509 2.44 -6.84 -6.26
C LEU A 509 3.17 -5.50 -6.37
N THR A 510 2.43 -4.40 -6.52
CA THR A 510 2.98 -3.07 -6.84
C THR A 510 2.61 -1.98 -5.84
N ARG A 511 1.98 -2.33 -4.71
CA ARG A 511 1.70 -1.41 -3.61
C ARG A 511 2.35 -1.93 -2.35
N LYS A 512 3.13 -1.08 -1.69
CA LYS A 512 3.58 -1.32 -0.31
C LYS A 512 2.60 -0.70 0.67
N HIS A 513 2.24 -1.43 1.72
CA HIS A 513 1.45 -0.94 2.85
C HIS A 513 2.39 -0.78 4.05
N TYR A 514 2.35 0.38 4.70
CA TYR A 514 3.11 0.69 5.91
C TYR A 514 2.20 1.34 6.95
N TYR A 515 2.57 1.24 8.22
CA TYR A 515 1.74 1.62 9.36
C TYR A 515 2.48 2.58 10.26
N VAL A 516 1.92 3.78 10.39
CA VAL A 516 2.32 4.80 11.37
C VAL A 516 1.37 4.63 12.55
N THR A 517 1.89 4.23 13.71
CA THR A 517 1.07 3.86 14.85
C THR A 517 0.94 5.00 15.86
N PHE A 518 -0.28 5.15 16.39
CA PHE A 518 -0.64 6.17 17.34
C PHE A 518 -1.34 5.53 18.54
N ARG A 519 -1.29 6.16 19.70
CA ARG A 519 -2.08 5.75 20.88
C ARG A 519 -3.08 6.83 21.25
N ALA A 520 -4.29 6.42 21.64
CA ALA A 520 -5.23 7.33 22.24
C ALA A 520 -4.67 7.84 23.58
N ILE A 521 -4.81 9.14 23.85
CA ILE A 521 -4.41 9.74 25.12
C ILE A 521 -5.39 9.25 26.19
N PRO A 522 -4.93 8.60 27.27
CA PRO A 522 -5.81 8.00 28.26
C PRO A 522 -6.31 9.02 29.29
N THR A 523 -7.42 8.70 29.93
CA THR A 523 -8.11 9.49 30.95
C THR A 523 -7.90 8.85 32.31
N GLN A 524 -7.36 9.57 33.29
CA GLN A 524 -7.17 9.03 34.65
C GLN A 524 -8.53 8.85 35.35
N LEU A 525 -8.80 7.65 35.82
CA LEU A 525 -9.98 7.36 36.64
C LEU A 525 -9.68 7.71 38.10
N VAL A 526 -10.50 8.59 38.69
CA VAL A 526 -10.39 9.03 40.09
C VAL A 526 -11.65 8.62 40.84
N VAL A 527 -11.59 7.48 41.50
CA VAL A 527 -12.67 7.00 42.39
C VAL A 527 -12.45 7.56 43.80
N LYS A 528 -13.49 8.15 44.40
CA LYS A 528 -13.52 8.62 45.79
C LYS A 528 -14.73 8.04 46.53
N TYR A 529 -14.61 7.93 47.85
CA TYR A 529 -15.65 7.41 48.75
C TYR A 529 -15.96 8.43 49.82
N LYS A 530 -17.13 9.06 49.79
CA LYS A 530 -17.49 10.18 50.66
C LYS A 530 -18.42 9.71 51.77
N LYS A 531 -17.94 9.81 53.02
CA LYS A 531 -18.70 9.50 54.23
C LYS A 531 -19.77 10.56 54.51
N SER A 532 -20.69 10.22 55.41
CA SER A 532 -21.76 11.11 55.91
C SER A 532 -21.23 12.37 56.62
N ASP A 533 -19.99 12.36 57.10
CA ASP A 533 -19.28 13.51 57.68
C ASP A 533 -18.68 14.46 56.62
N GLY A 534 -18.81 14.12 55.33
CA GLY A 534 -18.28 14.88 54.20
C GLY A 534 -16.81 14.56 53.84
N THR A 535 -16.09 13.82 54.68
CA THR A 535 -14.70 13.41 54.46
C THR A 535 -14.62 12.16 53.57
N PHE A 536 -13.41 11.86 53.08
CA PHE A 536 -13.18 10.70 52.20
C PHE A 536 -12.62 9.48 52.96
N GLU A 537 -13.03 8.28 52.54
CA GLU A 537 -12.60 7.01 53.13
C GLU A 537 -11.19 6.62 52.65
N SER A 538 -10.28 6.35 53.59
CA SER A 538 -8.92 5.92 53.28
C SER A 538 -8.84 4.43 52.94
N ASN A 539 -7.98 4.04 52.00
CA ASN A 539 -7.74 2.64 51.60
C ASN A 539 -8.97 1.90 51.03
N ALA A 540 -10.09 2.59 50.81
CA ALA A 540 -11.26 2.04 50.12
C ALA A 540 -10.89 1.55 48.71
N LYS A 541 -11.58 0.51 48.25
CA LYS A 541 -11.27 -0.17 46.98
C LYS A 541 -12.44 -0.21 46.02
N TYR A 542 -12.17 -0.37 44.73
CA TYR A 542 -13.16 -0.57 43.69
C TYR A 542 -12.74 -1.65 42.68
N GLU A 543 -13.73 -2.25 42.04
CA GLU A 543 -13.59 -3.12 40.89
C GLU A 543 -13.89 -2.35 39.60
N LEU A 544 -13.21 -2.70 38.51
CA LEU A 544 -13.46 -2.15 37.18
C LEU A 544 -13.80 -3.29 36.21
N LEU A 545 -14.86 -3.09 35.42
CA LEU A 545 -15.29 -4.00 34.37
C LEU A 545 -15.15 -3.36 32.99
N ASP A 546 -14.88 -4.18 31.98
CA ASP A 546 -14.99 -3.79 30.56
C ASP A 546 -16.45 -3.84 30.06
N SER A 547 -16.65 -3.46 28.79
CA SER A 547 -17.95 -3.50 28.11
C SER A 547 -18.56 -4.90 27.96
N GLY A 548 -17.78 -5.96 28.16
CA GLY A 548 -18.25 -7.36 28.26
C GLY A 548 -18.60 -7.80 29.68
N ASN A 549 -18.56 -6.88 30.66
CA ASN A 549 -18.66 -7.14 32.10
C ASN A 549 -17.52 -8.00 32.68
N ALA A 550 -16.40 -8.18 31.96
CA ALA A 550 -15.27 -8.93 32.48
C ALA A 550 -14.35 -8.04 33.34
N LYS A 551 -13.84 -8.60 34.45
CA LYS A 551 -12.98 -7.88 35.40
C LYS A 551 -11.66 -7.45 34.75
N ILE A 552 -11.36 -6.15 34.81
CA ILE A 552 -10.10 -5.55 34.36
C ILE A 552 -9.08 -5.63 35.51
N GLY A 553 -8.52 -6.83 35.72
CA GLY A 553 -7.54 -7.06 36.78
C GLY A 553 -8.17 -7.25 38.16
N ASN A 554 -7.43 -6.83 39.20
CA ASN A 554 -7.81 -6.94 40.61
C ASN A 554 -8.52 -5.66 41.10
N GLU A 555 -8.89 -5.62 42.37
CA GLU A 555 -9.36 -4.39 43.02
C GLU A 555 -8.29 -3.28 42.99
N PHE A 556 -8.72 -2.06 42.70
CA PHE A 556 -7.89 -0.85 42.70
C PHE A 556 -8.18 0.02 43.94
N ALA A 557 -7.18 0.78 44.38
CA ALA A 557 -7.34 1.71 45.50
C ALA A 557 -8.01 3.02 45.05
N ALA A 558 -8.91 3.55 45.87
CA ALA A 558 -9.49 4.88 45.71
C ALA A 558 -8.48 6.00 45.99
N ALA A 559 -8.72 7.18 45.43
CA ALA A 559 -7.87 8.35 45.64
C ALA A 559 -8.12 8.98 47.02
N SER A 560 -7.09 9.01 47.85
CA SER A 560 -7.12 9.54 49.23
C SER A 560 -6.96 11.05 49.35
N GLY A 561 -6.74 11.76 48.25
CA GLY A 561 -6.52 13.22 48.21
C GLY A 561 -7.04 13.84 46.92
N ASP A 562 -6.69 15.10 46.67
CA ASP A 562 -7.06 15.78 45.42
C ASP A 562 -6.06 15.49 44.30
N VAL A 563 -6.62 15.31 43.10
CA VAL A 563 -5.90 14.88 41.90
C VAL A 563 -6.05 15.97 40.85
N THR A 564 -4.93 16.50 40.37
CA THR A 564 -4.88 17.52 39.32
C THR A 564 -4.75 16.88 37.94
N THR A 565 -5.23 17.56 36.90
CA THR A 565 -5.14 17.07 35.51
C THR A 565 -3.69 17.02 35.04
N SER A 566 -3.20 15.83 34.68
CA SER A 566 -1.93 15.69 33.96
C SER A 566 -2.02 16.31 32.57
N ASN A 567 -0.96 17.00 32.13
CA ASN A 567 -0.87 17.52 30.77
C ASN A 567 -0.51 16.40 29.75
N LYS A 568 -0.66 16.68 28.45
CA LYS A 568 -0.42 15.70 27.37
C LYS A 568 0.99 15.09 27.39
N GLU A 569 2.01 15.87 27.74
CA GLU A 569 3.40 15.40 27.80
C GLU A 569 3.64 14.47 29.00
N ALA A 570 3.12 14.83 30.18
CA ALA A 570 3.17 13.98 31.37
C ALA A 570 2.48 12.62 31.13
N LEU A 571 1.34 12.61 30.44
CA LEU A 571 0.65 11.37 30.05
C LEU A 571 1.47 10.53 29.04
N VAL A 572 2.16 11.17 28.09
CA VAL A 572 3.07 10.47 27.15
C VAL A 572 4.27 9.86 27.88
N ASN A 573 4.87 10.59 28.81
CA ASN A 573 5.99 10.12 29.61
C ASN A 573 5.57 9.00 30.57
N MET A 574 4.37 9.09 31.15
CA MET A 574 3.74 8.00 31.91
C MET A 574 3.55 6.74 31.06
N MET A 575 2.96 6.85 29.86
CA MET A 575 2.78 5.70 28.95
C MET A 575 4.10 5.06 28.47
N LYS A 576 5.21 5.81 28.50
CA LYS A 576 6.57 5.36 28.12
C LYS A 576 7.40 4.85 29.30
N SER A 577 6.96 5.03 30.54
CA SER A 577 7.69 4.56 31.73
C SER A 577 7.70 3.04 31.84
N SER A 578 8.84 2.46 32.18
CA SER A 578 8.97 1.04 32.52
C SER A 578 8.25 0.64 33.82
N SER A 579 7.83 1.62 34.64
CA SER A 579 6.98 1.40 35.82
C SER A 579 5.48 1.30 35.49
N THR A 580 5.08 1.59 34.24
CA THR A 580 3.69 1.57 33.79
C THR A 580 3.36 0.24 33.13
N THR A 581 2.29 -0.41 33.58
CA THR A 581 1.79 -1.67 32.98
C THR A 581 0.47 -1.47 32.24
N PHE A 582 0.16 -2.35 31.31
CA PHE A 582 -1.16 -2.37 30.67
C PHE A 582 -2.22 -2.98 31.58
N LEU A 583 -3.42 -2.39 31.55
CA LEU A 583 -4.62 -3.04 32.06
C LEU A 583 -5.02 -4.21 31.15
N LYS A 584 -5.71 -5.21 31.73
CA LYS A 584 -6.14 -6.42 31.03
C LYS A 584 -6.94 -6.08 29.76
N GLY A 585 -6.63 -6.74 28.66
CA GLY A 585 -7.28 -6.49 27.36
C GLY A 585 -6.88 -5.17 26.70
N PHE A 586 -5.75 -4.56 27.09
CA PHE A 586 -5.28 -3.25 26.60
C PHE A 586 -6.24 -2.08 26.87
N THR A 587 -7.11 -2.25 27.86
CA THR A 587 -8.16 -1.30 28.28
C THR A 587 -7.65 0.01 28.89
N GLY A 588 -6.34 0.15 29.07
CA GLY A 588 -5.69 1.31 29.66
C GLY A 588 -4.33 0.97 30.28
N TYR A 589 -3.91 1.81 31.23
CA TYR A 589 -2.63 1.74 31.93
C TYR A 589 -2.82 1.77 33.45
N LEU A 590 -1.94 1.08 34.16
CA LEU A 590 -1.73 1.23 35.60
C LEU A 590 -0.34 1.83 35.81
N SER A 591 -0.26 3.00 36.43
CA SER A 591 1.01 3.68 36.70
C SER A 591 0.99 4.28 38.10
N ASN A 592 1.98 3.89 38.93
CA ASN A 592 2.10 4.30 40.33
C ASN A 592 0.80 4.10 41.17
N GLY A 593 0.04 3.04 40.86
CA GLY A 593 -1.24 2.73 41.49
C GLY A 593 -2.46 3.45 40.91
N ALA A 594 -2.27 4.48 40.08
CA ALA A 594 -3.35 5.19 39.40
C ALA A 594 -3.75 4.50 38.08
N VAL A 595 -5.06 4.47 37.83
CA VAL A 595 -5.70 3.85 36.66
C VAL A 595 -5.95 4.90 35.58
N TYR A 596 -5.53 4.63 34.35
CA TYR A 596 -5.73 5.51 33.18
C TYR A 596 -6.38 4.74 32.04
N LEU A 597 -7.60 5.08 31.66
CA LEU A 597 -8.41 4.35 30.67
C LEU A 597 -8.28 4.95 29.28
N ILE A 598 -8.18 4.11 28.24
CA ILE A 598 -8.34 4.57 26.85
C ILE A 598 -9.84 4.82 26.55
N PRO A 599 -10.21 5.38 25.39
CA PRO A 599 -11.62 5.55 25.03
C PRO A 599 -12.37 4.23 24.95
N GLY A 600 -13.55 4.16 25.58
CA GLY A 600 -14.30 2.92 25.75
C GLY A 600 -15.47 3.03 26.74
N ASN A 601 -16.18 1.92 26.95
CA ASN A 601 -17.24 1.81 27.97
C ASN A 601 -16.78 0.90 29.10
N TYR A 602 -17.03 1.32 30.34
CA TYR A 602 -16.58 0.64 31.55
C TYR A 602 -17.64 0.74 32.66
N THR A 603 -17.61 -0.19 33.62
CA THR A 603 -18.42 -0.08 34.84
C THR A 603 -17.52 -0.14 36.08
N VAL A 604 -17.62 0.88 36.94
CA VAL A 604 -16.95 0.95 38.24
C VAL A 604 -17.89 0.41 39.31
N LYS A 605 -17.43 -0.57 40.11
CA LYS A 605 -18.20 -1.17 41.22
C LYS A 605 -17.48 -0.97 42.55
N PRO A 606 -18.18 -0.58 43.63
CA PRO A 606 -17.56 -0.45 44.92
C PRO A 606 -17.37 -1.81 45.59
N THR A 607 -16.18 -2.05 46.14
CA THR A 607 -15.88 -3.27 46.93
C THR A 607 -15.55 -2.98 48.39
N ALA A 608 -15.39 -1.70 48.75
CA ALA A 608 -15.30 -1.26 50.14
C ALA A 608 -16.57 -1.65 50.93
N GLN A 609 -16.39 -2.25 52.11
CA GLN A 609 -17.52 -2.59 52.98
C GLN A 609 -18.22 -1.31 53.47
N ALA A 610 -19.53 -1.21 53.25
CA ALA A 610 -20.34 -0.13 53.81
C ALA A 610 -20.68 -0.41 55.29
N PRO A 611 -20.87 0.64 56.13
CA PRO A 611 -21.37 0.49 57.49
C PRO A 611 -22.72 -0.23 57.56
N GLU A 612 -23.05 -0.80 58.73
CA GLU A 612 -24.31 -1.50 58.94
C GLU A 612 -25.52 -0.59 58.68
N GLY A 613 -26.51 -1.10 57.95
CA GLY A 613 -27.67 -0.32 57.49
C GLY A 613 -27.41 0.63 56.30
N TYR A 614 -26.19 0.70 55.77
CA TYR A 614 -25.83 1.53 54.62
C TYR A 614 -25.33 0.71 53.42
N GLU A 615 -25.29 1.35 52.26
CA GLU A 615 -24.67 0.90 51.02
C GLU A 615 -23.99 2.06 50.28
N TRP A 616 -23.02 1.73 49.43
CA TRP A 616 -22.36 2.69 48.55
C TRP A 616 -23.15 2.85 47.24
N VAL A 617 -23.63 4.06 46.97
CA VAL A 617 -24.28 4.43 45.70
C VAL A 617 -23.50 5.56 45.02
N VAL A 618 -23.66 5.70 43.70
CA VAL A 618 -23.02 6.79 42.95
C VAL A 618 -23.56 8.15 43.41
N ASP A 619 -22.67 9.10 43.67
CA ASP A 619 -22.99 10.49 44.01
C ASP A 619 -23.57 11.19 42.77
N SER A 620 -24.90 11.26 42.71
CA SER A 620 -25.67 11.69 41.55
C SER A 620 -26.82 12.57 42.01
N ASN A 621 -27.00 13.72 41.34
CA ASN A 621 -28.12 14.63 41.59
C ASN A 621 -29.49 14.09 41.10
N LYS A 622 -29.55 12.83 40.65
CA LYS A 622 -30.77 12.10 40.26
C LYS A 622 -31.05 11.01 41.29
N GLN A 623 -32.33 10.70 41.49
CA GLN A 623 -32.79 9.74 42.52
C GLN A 623 -32.41 8.27 42.26
N ASP A 624 -31.80 7.97 41.09
CA ASP A 624 -31.35 6.65 40.68
C ASP A 624 -30.28 6.08 41.62
N THR A 625 -30.65 5.12 42.48
CA THR A 625 -29.73 4.45 43.42
C THR A 625 -28.92 3.36 42.74
N LYS A 626 -28.10 3.74 41.74
CA LYS A 626 -27.11 2.82 41.17
C LYS A 626 -25.99 2.56 42.17
N THR A 627 -25.73 1.29 42.46
CA THR A 627 -24.57 0.81 43.22
C THR A 627 -23.33 0.64 42.34
N SER A 628 -23.40 0.98 41.04
CA SER A 628 -22.26 0.98 40.11
C SER A 628 -22.32 2.18 39.15
N ALA A 629 -21.16 2.71 38.76
CA ALA A 629 -21.08 3.80 37.81
C ALA A 629 -20.69 3.28 36.43
N ASP A 630 -21.61 3.37 35.47
CA ASP A 630 -21.33 3.09 34.06
C ASP A 630 -20.77 4.35 33.41
N ILE A 631 -19.56 4.27 32.84
CA ILE A 631 -18.83 5.41 32.29
C ILE A 631 -18.45 5.17 30.83
N ASN A 632 -18.60 6.21 30.01
CA ASN A 632 -18.02 6.29 28.68
C ASN A 632 -16.81 7.22 28.74
N ILE A 633 -15.63 6.69 28.44
CA ILE A 633 -14.41 7.47 28.28
C ILE A 633 -14.35 7.95 26.83
N GLY A 634 -14.50 9.26 26.64
CA GLY A 634 -14.38 9.91 25.34
C GLY A 634 -12.93 10.08 24.88
N LEU A 635 -12.75 10.38 23.59
CA LEU A 635 -11.45 10.72 23.03
C LEU A 635 -11.03 12.15 23.46
N GLN A 636 -9.75 12.35 23.76
CA GLN A 636 -9.18 13.58 24.34
C GLN A 636 -8.95 14.68 23.27
N THR A 637 -10.00 15.07 22.55
CA THR A 637 -9.91 15.92 21.34
C THR A 637 -9.94 17.43 21.59
N GLY A 638 -10.30 17.89 22.79
CA GLY A 638 -10.44 19.32 23.10
C GLY A 638 -10.86 19.58 24.54
N ASN A 639 -12.16 19.73 24.79
CA ASN A 639 -12.72 20.08 26.11
C ASN A 639 -12.79 18.91 27.10
N THR A 640 -12.41 17.69 26.67
CA THR A 640 -12.37 16.51 27.54
C THR A 640 -11.28 16.68 28.61
N THR A 641 -11.62 16.41 29.87
CA THR A 641 -10.65 16.44 30.97
C THR A 641 -9.80 15.18 30.99
N ALA A 642 -8.51 15.30 31.29
CA ALA A 642 -7.62 14.17 31.55
C ALA A 642 -7.97 13.37 32.83
N LEU A 643 -9.05 13.73 33.53
CA LEU A 643 -9.59 13.07 34.71
C LEU A 643 -11.07 12.71 34.46
N GLN A 644 -11.47 11.51 34.90
CA GLN A 644 -12.86 11.11 35.11
C GLN A 644 -13.06 10.86 36.61
N PHE A 645 -13.86 11.71 37.27
CA PHE A 645 -14.21 11.52 38.68
C PHE A 645 -15.41 10.59 38.83
N ILE A 646 -15.38 9.73 39.84
CA ILE A 646 -16.53 8.94 40.33
C ILE A 646 -16.52 8.98 41.85
N THR A 647 -17.54 9.58 42.46
CA THR A 647 -17.71 9.57 43.92
C THR A 647 -18.80 8.56 44.27
N PHE A 648 -18.54 7.72 45.27
CA PHE A 648 -19.57 6.94 45.95
C PHE A 648 -19.92 7.61 47.28
N VAL A 649 -21.21 7.65 47.63
CA VAL A 649 -21.74 8.17 48.89
C VAL A 649 -22.49 7.08 49.65
N LEU A 650 -22.52 7.19 50.98
CA LEU A 650 -23.32 6.32 51.82
C LEU A 650 -24.81 6.66 51.71
N LYS A 651 -25.63 5.71 51.26
CA LYS A 651 -27.09 5.78 51.36
C LYS A 651 -27.58 4.73 52.37
N LYS A 652 -28.57 5.10 53.18
CA LYS A 652 -29.23 4.15 54.09
C LYS A 652 -30.04 3.15 53.25
N LYS A 653 -29.80 1.86 53.46
CA LYS A 653 -30.57 0.78 52.82
C LYS A 653 -32.06 0.94 53.14
N PRO A 654 -32.97 0.59 52.22
CA PRO A 654 -34.39 0.51 52.54
C PRO A 654 -34.57 -0.48 53.70
N THR A 655 -35.26 -0.06 54.76
CA THR A 655 -35.57 -0.94 55.89
C THR A 655 -36.35 -2.16 55.36
N PRO A 656 -35.92 -3.41 55.62
CA PRO A 656 -36.68 -4.56 55.21
C PRO A 656 -38.09 -4.49 55.82
N PRO A 657 -39.15 -4.85 55.08
CA PRO A 657 -40.50 -4.84 55.62
C PRO A 657 -40.55 -5.73 56.86
N ILE A 658 -41.14 -5.23 57.95
CA ILE A 658 -41.30 -5.98 59.19
C ILE A 658 -42.03 -7.29 58.84
N PRO A 659 -41.46 -8.47 59.15
CA PRO A 659 -42.16 -9.73 58.90
C PRO A 659 -43.47 -9.73 59.67
N ALA A 660 -44.57 -9.98 58.97
CA ALA A 660 -45.87 -10.16 59.62
C ALA A 660 -45.76 -11.27 60.67
N PRO A 661 -46.42 -11.14 61.84
CA PRO A 661 -46.30 -12.12 62.91
C PRO A 661 -46.71 -13.51 62.38
N SER A 662 -45.84 -14.50 62.61
CA SER A 662 -46.12 -15.89 62.23
C SER A 662 -47.44 -16.34 62.87
N PRO A 663 -48.34 -17.01 62.12
CA PRO A 663 -49.50 -17.61 62.73
C PRO A 663 -49.09 -18.62 63.81
N THR A 664 -49.89 -18.69 64.87
CA THR A 664 -49.73 -19.63 65.99
C THR A 664 -49.74 -21.07 65.48
N PRO A 665 -48.85 -21.97 65.96
CA PRO A 665 -48.88 -23.37 65.55
C PRO A 665 -50.18 -24.05 65.98
N GLU A 666 -50.80 -24.79 65.05
CA GLU A 666 -51.93 -25.67 65.33
C GLU A 666 -51.52 -26.90 66.16
N PRO A 667 -52.44 -27.49 66.93
CA PRO A 667 -52.11 -28.57 67.86
C PRO A 667 -51.75 -29.88 67.15
N THR A 668 -50.73 -30.57 67.67
CA THR A 668 -50.20 -31.83 67.14
C THR A 668 -51.23 -32.96 67.16
N PRO A 669 -51.54 -33.63 66.03
CA PRO A 669 -52.39 -34.81 66.02
C PRO A 669 -51.68 -36.05 66.58
N THR A 670 -52.44 -36.89 67.29
CA THR A 670 -52.00 -38.14 67.92
C THR A 670 -51.59 -39.21 66.89
N PRO A 671 -50.52 -40.00 67.10
CA PRO A 671 -50.11 -41.04 66.16
C PRO A 671 -51.00 -42.29 66.20
N THR A 672 -51.24 -42.86 65.03
CA THR A 672 -51.91 -44.16 64.78
C THR A 672 -51.15 -44.90 63.65
N PRO A 673 -51.34 -46.24 63.47
CA PRO A 673 -50.18 -47.12 63.29
C PRO A 673 -49.59 -47.21 61.88
N VAL A 674 -48.32 -47.63 61.83
CA VAL A 674 -47.60 -48.01 60.62
C VAL A 674 -48.14 -49.33 60.04
N PRO A 675 -48.53 -49.38 58.75
CA PRO A 675 -48.55 -50.60 57.95
C PRO A 675 -47.17 -50.86 57.33
N GLU A 676 -46.77 -52.13 57.25
CA GLU A 676 -45.62 -52.56 56.45
C GLU A 676 -45.96 -52.62 54.94
N THR A 677 -45.01 -53.10 54.12
CA THR A 677 -45.05 -53.23 52.65
C THR A 677 -44.89 -51.91 51.86
N GLU A 678 -44.18 -51.86 50.72
CA GLU A 678 -43.41 -52.91 50.03
C GLU A 678 -42.17 -52.34 49.31
N SER A 679 -41.29 -53.21 48.81
CA SER A 679 -39.97 -52.84 48.31
C SER A 679 -40.01 -52.00 47.01
N LYS A 680 -39.49 -50.78 47.08
CA LYS A 680 -39.25 -49.92 45.92
C LYS A 680 -38.06 -50.44 45.10
N PRO A 681 -38.16 -50.56 43.76
CA PRO A 681 -37.08 -51.09 42.94
C PRO A 681 -35.85 -50.16 42.89
N GLU A 682 -34.68 -50.75 42.67
CA GLU A 682 -33.39 -50.06 42.60
C GLU A 682 -33.31 -49.06 41.42
N PRO A 683 -32.56 -47.95 41.57
CA PRO A 683 -32.32 -47.03 40.47
C PRO A 683 -31.46 -47.69 39.38
N LYS A 684 -31.91 -47.56 38.13
CA LYS A 684 -31.17 -47.99 36.95
C LYS A 684 -29.83 -47.23 36.87
N PRO A 685 -28.68 -47.91 36.63
CA PRO A 685 -27.38 -47.25 36.66
C PRO A 685 -27.24 -46.20 35.55
N GLU A 686 -26.52 -45.12 35.85
CA GLU A 686 -26.12 -44.10 34.89
C GLU A 686 -25.12 -44.68 33.87
N PRO A 687 -25.13 -44.19 32.61
CA PRO A 687 -24.18 -44.65 31.60
C PRO A 687 -22.75 -44.23 31.97
N MET A 688 -21.82 -45.18 31.93
CA MET A 688 -20.40 -44.95 32.11
C MET A 688 -19.87 -44.02 30.98
N PRO A 689 -18.97 -43.06 31.27
CA PRO A 689 -18.40 -42.19 30.24
C PRO A 689 -17.68 -43.01 29.16
N GLU A 690 -17.76 -42.54 27.91
CA GLU A 690 -17.06 -43.15 26.78
C GLU A 690 -15.53 -43.11 26.99
N PRO A 691 -14.79 -44.15 26.56
CA PRO A 691 -13.34 -44.18 26.71
C PRO A 691 -12.66 -43.11 25.85
N ASP A 692 -11.66 -42.45 26.44
CA ASP A 692 -10.86 -41.43 25.76
C ASP A 692 -10.18 -42.01 24.51
N VAL A 693 -10.21 -41.26 23.41
CA VAL A 693 -9.84 -41.77 22.08
C VAL A 693 -8.33 -41.59 21.90
N THR A 694 -7.58 -42.66 22.20
CA THR A 694 -6.12 -42.70 22.01
C THR A 694 -5.74 -42.17 20.62
N PRO A 695 -4.88 -41.14 20.51
CA PRO A 695 -4.50 -40.59 19.21
C PRO A 695 -3.74 -41.62 18.37
N GLU A 696 -4.07 -41.66 17.08
CA GLU A 696 -3.43 -42.53 16.09
C GLU A 696 -1.93 -42.19 15.96
N PRO A 697 -1.02 -43.19 15.95
CA PRO A 697 0.41 -42.93 15.91
C PRO A 697 0.87 -42.36 14.56
N GLU A 698 1.81 -41.41 14.60
CA GLU A 698 2.35 -40.79 13.38
C GLU A 698 2.98 -41.82 12.43
N PRO A 699 2.77 -41.69 11.09
CA PRO A 699 3.29 -42.65 10.12
C PRO A 699 4.82 -42.60 10.05
N ILE A 700 5.44 -43.77 10.24
CA ILE A 700 6.89 -43.95 10.15
C ILE A 700 7.36 -43.64 8.72
N PRO A 701 8.38 -42.79 8.52
CA PRO A 701 8.90 -42.49 7.18
C PRO A 701 9.55 -43.73 6.56
N VAL A 702 9.13 -44.06 5.33
CA VAL A 702 9.77 -45.09 4.51
C VAL A 702 11.12 -44.56 4.00
N PRO A 703 12.22 -45.32 4.08
CA PRO A 703 13.48 -44.92 3.46
C PRO A 703 13.44 -45.13 1.94
N ASP A 704 13.81 -44.09 1.19
CA ASP A 704 13.97 -44.16 -0.27
C ASP A 704 15.15 -45.08 -0.69
N VAL A 705 15.06 -45.60 -1.93
CA VAL A 705 16.06 -46.45 -2.61
C VAL A 705 16.39 -45.84 -3.98
#